data_AF-A0AAW0PH85-F1
#
_entry.id   AF-A0AAW0PH85-F1
#
_cell.length_a   1.000
_cell.length_b   1.000
_cell.length_c   1.000
_cell.angle_alpha   90.00
_cell.angle_beta   90.00
_cell.angle_gamma   90.00
#
_symmetry.space_group_name_H-M   'P 1'
#
loop_
_entity.id
_entity.type
_entity.pdbx_description
1 polymer ?
#
loop_
_entity_poly.entity_id
_entity_poly.type
_entity_poly.pdbx_seq_one_letter_code
_entity_poly.pdbx_strand_id
1 'polypeptide(L)'
;MMNAVKEPPSCTTMGRACERNLEAKLERREFACFPELLSESESKLFPENDLLRRLRLVTQDAEKCSTVAQQLLNGKRQTRYCCGSGKSRSQLTVEELRSFVRQLYNLSCSLPQAPKLKDLLNRIEDFQQHSEKVLSDEVPSVSEIQGLLDVSFDFDVDLPELPRLRVRLEQARWLEAVQQESGQPKTLSLETMRRLIDQGVGLGPHPSVEKAMAHLQELLTVSEHWEEKAISLLKARPPHSIETLSGAAEKASVIRAYLPNCLLLKDTIRKAREWLQEAEELQASEGVPLAESLSDMVLRGQAIQVHLEPLDKLETLMSEIQEWKEEAASAFRLKDSSLSLLELATLEELRLREMESFFNLRASNESKLLPTTDCMDLRVCMCQKPPMGAMLQCELCRDAFHCACVPELDDRTQPWLCTRCRRSVRPPLAKIFSLLASLERLGVRLPEGDALNYVVERTVDWQQRAQQVLCAILKLEERAGTPPTLTRWAPGNTEEPKNTQAPCLTPEWNRISHTQTVFYTEQKCIPLQGLSRDMEELLVEGLLLQVSVPEVHSLYQVLLDQAHNQLSDRLMSQPEQTDCQTHAQFSSQENSLPSPLDVEAIVSEKKSKRHIERDSLNTDFRGSEKKHPLKRQKLNKKHTHRRPASTSSSPRSDGSQSENSGDETDVCPAERCQLPEGDEVNWVQCDGSCNQWFHQVCVGVTAETAEKEDYICVRCSISDV
;
A
#
# COMPACT_ATOMS: atom_id res chain seq x y z
N MET A 1 -67.22 74.98 93.85
CA MET A 1 -66.08 74.15 94.30
C MET A 1 -65.90 73.03 93.29
N MET A 2 -64.66 72.70 92.91
CA MET A 2 -64.39 71.56 92.04
C MET A 2 -64.38 70.28 92.88
N ASN A 3 -65.25 69.31 92.56
CA ASN A 3 -65.12 67.97 93.12
C ASN A 3 -63.91 67.29 92.47
N ALA A 4 -62.77 67.36 93.15
CA ALA A 4 -61.58 66.62 92.76
C ALA A 4 -61.86 65.12 92.94
N VAL A 5 -62.27 64.46 91.84
CA VAL A 5 -62.29 63.00 91.75
C VAL A 5 -60.85 62.53 91.96
N LYS A 6 -60.56 62.02 93.15
CA LYS A 6 -59.31 61.31 93.40
C LYS A 6 -59.38 60.01 92.60
N GLU A 7 -58.78 60.00 91.42
CA GLU A 7 -58.45 58.75 90.75
C GLU A 7 -57.72 57.83 91.73
N PRO A 8 -58.00 56.51 91.74
CA PRO A 8 -57.24 55.59 92.56
C PRO A 8 -55.77 55.66 92.14
N PRO A 9 -54.80 55.56 93.06
CA PRO A 9 -53.38 55.71 92.73
C PRO A 9 -52.94 54.75 91.60
N SER A 10 -53.54 53.54 91.57
CA SER A 10 -53.41 52.53 90.51
C SER A 10 -53.68 53.05 89.09
N CYS A 11 -54.62 54.00 88.92
CA CYS A 11 -54.93 54.62 87.63
C CYS A 11 -53.77 55.53 87.20
N THR A 12 -53.36 56.45 88.06
CA THR A 12 -52.26 57.39 87.75
C THR A 12 -50.90 56.71 87.58
N THR A 13 -50.68 55.52 88.15
CA THR A 13 -49.47 54.71 87.91
C THR A 13 -49.56 53.95 86.60
N MET A 14 -50.73 53.42 86.24
CA MET A 14 -50.93 52.70 84.98
C MET A 14 -50.88 53.65 83.78
N GLY A 15 -51.52 54.83 83.85
CA GLY A 15 -51.40 55.86 82.81
C GLY A 15 -49.93 56.23 82.54
N ARG A 16 -49.18 56.55 83.60
CA ARG A 16 -47.73 56.84 83.49
C ARG A 16 -46.88 55.64 83.06
N ALA A 17 -47.37 54.40 83.19
CA ALA A 17 -46.73 53.23 82.60
C ALA A 17 -47.03 53.14 81.10
N CYS A 18 -48.28 53.31 80.68
CA CYS A 18 -48.69 53.29 79.28
C CYS A 18 -48.03 54.43 78.47
N GLU A 19 -48.01 55.66 78.99
CA GLU A 19 -47.25 56.80 78.42
C GLU A 19 -45.77 56.45 78.24
N ARG A 20 -45.12 55.97 79.32
CA ARG A 20 -43.70 55.60 79.29
C ARG A 20 -43.37 54.52 78.27
N ASN A 21 -44.27 53.56 78.03
CA ASN A 21 -44.06 52.52 77.02
C ASN A 21 -44.38 53.02 75.60
N LEU A 22 -45.37 53.90 75.42
CA LEU A 22 -45.74 54.46 74.12
C LEU A 22 -44.80 55.57 73.61
N GLU A 23 -44.01 56.20 74.50
CA GLU A 23 -43.17 57.36 74.18
C GLU A 23 -41.66 57.11 74.34
N ALA A 24 -41.25 55.87 74.62
CA ALA A 24 -39.85 55.45 74.73
C ALA A 24 -39.12 55.43 73.38
N LYS A 25 -38.78 56.61 72.85
CA LYS A 25 -38.12 56.78 71.54
C LYS A 25 -36.68 56.24 71.47
N LEU A 26 -35.97 56.16 72.60
CA LEU A 26 -34.57 55.72 72.68
C LEU A 26 -34.44 54.23 73.02
N GLU A 27 -35.23 53.73 73.98
CA GLU A 27 -35.24 52.32 74.41
C GLU A 27 -36.63 51.71 74.21
N ARG A 28 -36.91 51.25 72.99
CA ARG A 28 -38.21 50.67 72.64
C ARG A 28 -38.40 49.30 73.29
N ARG A 29 -39.38 49.24 74.20
CA ARG A 29 -39.78 48.04 74.95
C ARG A 29 -40.16 46.90 74.03
N GLU A 30 -39.85 45.68 74.44
CA GLU A 30 -40.25 44.47 73.73
C GLU A 30 -41.78 44.42 73.60
N PHE A 31 -42.26 43.95 72.45
CA PHE A 31 -43.69 43.81 72.16
C PHE A 31 -44.47 43.09 73.27
N ALA A 32 -43.87 42.09 73.95
CA ALA A 32 -44.52 41.32 75.02
C ALA A 32 -45.11 42.20 76.14
N CYS A 33 -44.48 43.33 76.48
CA CYS A 33 -44.98 44.23 77.52
C CYS A 33 -46.31 44.91 77.16
N PHE A 34 -46.69 44.97 75.88
CA PHE A 34 -47.87 45.72 75.42
C PHE A 34 -49.19 44.93 75.61
N PRO A 35 -49.29 43.63 75.24
CA PRO A 35 -50.40 42.76 75.66
C PRO A 35 -50.51 42.59 77.18
N GLU A 36 -49.38 42.53 77.89
CA GLU A 36 -49.37 42.44 79.37
C GLU A 36 -50.04 43.66 80.01
N LEU A 37 -49.66 44.88 79.58
CA LEU A 37 -50.28 46.12 80.05
C LEU A 37 -51.76 46.24 79.68
N LEU A 38 -52.19 45.69 78.54
CA LEU A 38 -53.62 45.62 78.19
C LEU A 38 -54.38 44.70 79.15
N SER A 39 -53.89 43.49 79.39
CA SER A 39 -54.47 42.54 80.35
C SER A 39 -54.49 43.10 81.78
N GLU A 40 -53.44 43.83 82.20
CA GLU A 40 -53.42 44.54 83.48
C GLU A 40 -54.47 45.67 83.54
N SER A 41 -54.70 46.38 82.44
CA SER A 41 -55.72 47.45 82.37
C SER A 41 -57.15 46.93 82.44
N GLU A 42 -57.42 45.79 81.79
CA GLU A 42 -58.76 45.19 81.74
C GLU A 42 -59.09 44.48 83.06
N SER A 43 -58.14 43.75 83.64
CA SER A 43 -58.31 43.12 84.97
C SER A 43 -58.44 44.12 86.13
N LYS A 44 -57.94 45.37 85.96
CA LYS A 44 -58.07 46.46 86.95
C LYS A 44 -59.17 47.47 86.63
N LEU A 45 -60.03 47.18 85.64
CA LEU A 45 -61.18 48.02 85.23
C LEU A 45 -60.78 49.48 84.94
N PHE A 46 -59.67 49.66 84.22
CA PHE A 46 -59.19 50.99 83.83
C PHE A 46 -60.18 51.68 82.86
N PRO A 47 -60.51 52.98 83.05
CA PRO A 47 -61.50 53.65 82.22
C PRO A 47 -61.02 53.87 80.78
N GLU A 48 -61.95 53.81 79.82
CA GLU A 48 -61.70 54.15 78.41
C GLU A 48 -61.19 55.60 78.28
N ASN A 49 -59.91 55.75 77.93
CA ASN A 49 -59.30 57.03 77.56
C ASN A 49 -58.48 56.88 76.27
N ASP A 50 -58.07 58.00 75.68
CA ASP A 50 -57.35 58.00 74.40
C ASP A 50 -55.96 57.34 74.50
N LEU A 51 -55.37 57.28 75.70
CA LEU A 51 -54.13 56.56 75.97
C LEU A 51 -54.31 55.03 75.87
N LEU A 52 -55.38 54.48 76.46
CA LEU A 52 -55.72 53.05 76.33
C LEU A 52 -56.12 52.70 74.89
N ARG A 53 -56.81 53.60 74.18
CA ARG A 53 -57.12 53.44 72.75
C ARG A 53 -55.86 53.44 71.89
N ARG A 54 -54.93 54.37 72.13
CA ARG A 54 -53.61 54.43 71.49
C ARG A 54 -52.78 53.18 71.80
N LEU A 55 -52.86 52.65 73.03
CA LEU A 55 -52.21 51.40 73.42
C LEU A 55 -52.79 50.21 72.63
N ARG A 56 -54.11 50.03 72.63
CA ARG A 56 -54.79 48.97 71.86
C ARG A 56 -54.44 49.01 70.36
N LEU A 57 -54.43 50.20 69.74
CA LEU A 57 -54.04 50.37 68.34
C LEU A 57 -52.58 49.99 68.09
N VAL A 58 -51.65 50.48 68.90
CA VAL A 58 -50.21 50.16 68.76
C VAL A 58 -49.94 48.66 68.96
N THR A 59 -50.59 48.01 69.93
CA THR A 59 -50.48 46.55 70.10
C THR A 59 -51.04 45.81 68.89
N GLN A 60 -52.23 46.19 68.40
CA GLN A 60 -52.87 45.51 67.27
C GLN A 60 -52.07 45.67 65.97
N ASP A 61 -51.47 46.84 65.72
CA ASP A 61 -50.61 47.06 64.55
C ASP A 61 -49.26 46.35 64.68
N ALA A 62 -48.69 46.26 65.89
CA ALA A 62 -47.53 45.44 66.16
C ALA A 62 -47.81 43.94 66.01
N GLU A 63 -49.01 43.45 66.34
CA GLU A 63 -49.44 42.06 66.11
C GLU A 63 -49.58 41.75 64.61
N LYS A 64 -50.20 42.64 63.82
CA LYS A 64 -50.25 42.53 62.35
C LYS A 64 -48.83 42.49 61.76
N CYS A 65 -47.96 43.41 62.20
CA CYS A 65 -46.57 43.45 61.77
C CYS A 65 -45.78 42.19 62.17
N SER A 66 -45.95 41.70 63.40
CA SER A 66 -45.32 40.49 63.92
C SER A 66 -45.75 39.25 63.15
N THR A 67 -47.05 39.10 62.88
CA THR A 67 -47.59 37.95 62.13
C THR A 67 -47.15 37.94 60.66
N VAL A 68 -47.18 39.09 59.97
CA VAL A 68 -46.62 39.22 58.61
C VAL A 68 -45.11 38.95 58.60
N ALA A 69 -44.35 39.54 59.54
CA ALA A 69 -42.91 39.32 59.63
C ALA A 69 -42.55 37.86 59.89
N GLN A 70 -43.34 37.17 60.74
CA GLN A 70 -43.19 35.73 61.00
C GLN A 70 -43.54 34.88 59.78
N GLN A 71 -44.53 35.29 58.97
CA GLN A 71 -44.86 34.61 57.70
C GLN A 71 -43.71 34.73 56.69
N LEU A 72 -43.15 35.93 56.50
CA LEU A 72 -42.01 36.16 55.59
C LEU A 72 -40.77 35.36 56.02
N LEU A 73 -40.43 35.32 57.32
CA LEU A 73 -39.33 34.51 57.83
C LEU A 73 -39.57 32.99 57.71
N ASN A 74 -40.84 32.55 57.61
CA ASN A 74 -41.21 31.14 57.49
C ASN A 74 -41.38 30.66 56.03
N GLY A 75 -41.37 31.56 55.04
CA GLY A 75 -41.64 31.27 53.62
C GLY A 75 -40.83 30.09 53.05
N LYS A 76 -39.56 29.98 53.50
CA LYS A 76 -38.62 28.86 53.24
C LYS A 76 -39.19 27.43 53.45
N ARG A 77 -40.34 27.26 54.11
CA ARG A 77 -40.98 25.94 54.32
C ARG A 77 -42.05 25.57 53.29
N GLN A 78 -42.57 26.48 52.47
CA GLN A 78 -43.83 26.24 51.74
C GLN A 78 -43.75 26.29 50.20
N THR A 79 -42.60 26.63 49.62
CA THR A 79 -42.41 26.83 48.17
C THR A 79 -41.73 25.67 47.41
N ARG A 80 -41.26 24.62 48.11
CA ARG A 80 -40.55 23.45 47.52
C ARG A 80 -41.40 22.50 46.63
N TYR A 81 -42.60 22.89 46.20
CA TYR A 81 -43.50 22.05 45.39
C TYR A 81 -44.23 22.79 44.25
N CYS A 82 -43.77 23.98 43.86
CA CYS A 82 -44.42 24.81 42.82
C CYS A 82 -43.56 25.05 41.57
N CYS A 83 -42.75 24.06 41.18
CA CYS A 83 -42.04 24.06 39.89
C CYS A 83 -43.00 23.70 38.73
N GLY A 84 -44.07 24.48 38.55
CA GLY A 84 -45.15 24.17 37.60
C GLY A 84 -46.00 25.38 37.23
N SER A 85 -45.98 25.72 35.94
CA SER A 85 -46.73 26.79 35.26
C SER A 85 -48.09 27.18 35.88
N GLY A 86 -48.15 28.31 36.58
CA GLY A 86 -49.40 28.88 37.11
C GLY A 86 -49.29 30.37 37.46
N LYS A 87 -49.92 31.24 36.67
CA LYS A 87 -49.90 32.71 36.84
C LYS A 87 -50.82 33.21 37.97
N SER A 88 -50.52 32.93 39.25
CA SER A 88 -51.09 33.70 40.37
C SER A 88 -50.47 33.39 41.75
N ARG A 89 -49.53 34.24 42.18
CA ARG A 89 -49.36 34.60 43.60
C ARG A 89 -48.58 35.91 43.69
N SER A 90 -48.92 36.77 44.64
CA SER A 90 -48.23 38.05 44.84
C SER A 90 -46.79 37.78 45.29
N GLN A 91 -45.81 37.98 44.40
CA GLN A 91 -44.39 37.91 44.74
C GLN A 91 -44.00 39.19 45.46
N LEU A 92 -43.31 39.07 46.60
CA LEU A 92 -42.83 40.22 47.36
C LEU A 92 -41.61 40.83 46.66
N THR A 93 -41.66 42.10 46.31
CA THR A 93 -40.52 42.83 45.73
C THR A 93 -39.52 43.27 46.81
N VAL A 94 -38.26 43.53 46.41
CA VAL A 94 -37.24 44.08 47.31
C VAL A 94 -37.67 45.45 47.86
N GLU A 95 -38.36 46.27 47.06
CA GLU A 95 -38.90 47.58 47.44
C GLU A 95 -39.97 47.47 48.53
N GLU A 96 -40.86 46.48 48.42
CA GLU A 96 -41.88 46.20 49.45
C GLU A 96 -41.24 45.66 50.73
N LEU A 97 -40.26 44.75 50.65
CA LEU A 97 -39.50 44.29 51.82
C LEU A 97 -38.76 45.46 52.49
N ARG A 98 -38.09 46.32 51.70
CA ARG A 98 -37.40 47.54 52.17
C ARG A 98 -38.39 48.55 52.76
N SER A 99 -39.64 48.60 52.27
CA SER A 99 -40.73 49.40 52.85
C SER A 99 -41.20 48.82 54.19
N PHE A 100 -41.49 47.53 54.24
CA PHE A 100 -41.97 46.82 55.43
C PHE A 100 -40.94 46.85 56.57
N VAL A 101 -39.66 46.60 56.29
CA VAL A 101 -38.59 46.71 57.30
C VAL A 101 -38.51 48.14 57.86
N ARG A 102 -38.62 49.19 57.02
CA ARG A 102 -38.72 50.58 57.52
C ARG A 102 -39.95 50.81 58.40
N GLN A 103 -41.10 50.20 58.08
CA GLN A 103 -42.31 50.27 58.92
C GLN A 103 -42.08 49.58 60.28
N LEU A 104 -41.47 48.39 60.32
CA LEU A 104 -41.10 47.71 61.58
C LEU A 104 -40.21 48.60 62.46
N TYR A 105 -39.19 49.23 61.88
CA TYR A 105 -38.31 50.16 62.60
C TYR A 105 -38.95 51.53 62.94
N ASN A 106 -40.21 51.78 62.54
CA ASN A 106 -40.99 52.95 62.94
C ASN A 106 -42.06 52.66 64.01
N LEU A 107 -42.28 51.39 64.42
CA LEU A 107 -43.22 51.02 65.49
C LEU A 107 -42.73 51.48 66.87
N SER A 108 -43.66 51.75 67.81
CA SER A 108 -43.32 52.16 69.19
C SER A 108 -42.67 51.05 70.04
N CYS A 109 -42.82 49.77 69.64
CA CYS A 109 -42.25 48.60 70.31
C CYS A 109 -41.13 47.97 69.49
N SER A 110 -40.28 47.16 70.12
CA SER A 110 -39.32 46.29 69.44
C SER A 110 -39.92 44.89 69.15
N LEU A 111 -39.69 44.38 67.94
CA LEU A 111 -40.15 43.06 67.47
C LEU A 111 -38.94 42.15 67.19
N PRO A 112 -38.91 40.90 67.70
CA PRO A 112 -37.77 39.99 67.52
C PRO A 112 -37.56 39.49 66.07
N GLN A 113 -38.52 39.74 65.18
CA GLN A 113 -38.41 39.49 63.74
C GLN A 113 -37.71 40.63 62.98
N ALA A 114 -37.76 41.87 63.48
CA ALA A 114 -37.24 43.04 62.80
C ALA A 114 -35.73 42.96 62.44
N PRO A 115 -34.81 42.59 63.36
CA PRO A 115 -33.40 42.41 62.99
C PRO A 115 -33.22 41.32 61.94
N LYS A 116 -33.89 40.16 62.10
CA LYS A 116 -33.79 39.02 61.17
C LYS A 116 -34.23 39.38 59.74
N LEU A 117 -35.24 40.25 59.60
CA LEU A 117 -35.67 40.78 58.31
C LEU A 117 -34.72 41.87 57.77
N LYS A 118 -34.05 42.65 58.62
CA LYS A 118 -32.99 43.55 58.15
C LYS A 118 -31.73 42.77 57.73
N ASP A 119 -31.38 41.68 58.41
CA ASP A 119 -30.28 40.79 58.01
C ASP A 119 -30.58 40.08 56.67
N LEU A 120 -31.84 39.68 56.46
CA LEU A 120 -32.32 39.18 55.16
C LEU A 120 -32.20 40.25 54.07
N LEU A 121 -32.69 41.47 54.34
CA LEU A 121 -32.62 42.59 53.42
C LEU A 121 -31.18 42.99 53.10
N ASN A 122 -30.27 43.00 54.08
CA ASN A 122 -28.83 43.27 53.88
C ASN A 122 -28.25 42.26 52.87
N ARG A 123 -28.44 40.95 53.08
CA ARG A 123 -27.93 39.93 52.15
C ARG A 123 -28.52 40.02 50.74
N ILE A 124 -29.76 40.51 50.60
CA ILE A 124 -30.36 40.81 49.30
C ILE A 124 -29.68 42.05 48.69
N GLU A 125 -29.47 43.12 49.46
CA GLU A 125 -28.79 44.35 49.02
C GLU A 125 -27.31 44.08 48.62
N ASP A 126 -26.63 43.15 49.31
CA ASP A 126 -25.29 42.64 48.95
C ASP A 126 -25.33 41.80 47.66
N PHE A 127 -26.31 40.90 47.53
CA PHE A 127 -26.53 40.09 46.32
C PHE A 127 -26.80 40.94 45.08
N GLN A 128 -27.62 41.99 45.18
CA GLN A 128 -27.90 42.90 44.07
C GLN A 128 -26.63 43.63 43.62
N GLN A 129 -25.82 44.14 44.56
CA GLN A 129 -24.54 44.79 44.25
C GLN A 129 -23.55 43.83 43.57
N HIS A 130 -23.43 42.60 44.08
CA HIS A 130 -22.53 41.59 43.50
C HIS A 130 -23.00 41.16 42.11
N SER A 131 -24.31 41.03 41.91
CA SER A 131 -24.92 40.68 40.63
C SER A 131 -24.70 41.75 39.58
N GLU A 132 -24.94 43.03 39.90
CA GLU A 132 -24.73 44.12 38.94
C GLU A 132 -23.27 44.23 38.51
N LYS A 133 -22.31 44.04 39.43
CA LYS A 133 -20.89 43.96 39.09
C LYS A 133 -20.62 42.85 38.06
N VAL A 134 -21.02 41.61 38.34
CA VAL A 134 -20.76 40.45 37.46
C VAL A 134 -21.50 40.55 36.13
N LEU A 135 -22.63 41.25 36.10
CA LEU A 135 -23.35 41.60 34.86
C LEU A 135 -22.60 42.66 34.03
N SER A 136 -21.84 43.56 34.66
CA SER A 136 -21.03 44.59 34.00
C SER A 136 -19.62 44.14 33.57
N ASP A 137 -19.08 43.06 34.15
CA ASP A 137 -17.75 42.52 33.82
C ASP A 137 -17.72 41.97 32.37
N GLU A 138 -16.72 42.33 31.54
CA GLU A 138 -16.64 41.88 30.14
C GLU A 138 -16.50 40.34 30.02
N VAL A 139 -15.68 39.76 30.92
CA VAL A 139 -15.31 38.33 30.96
C VAL A 139 -15.63 37.77 32.37
N PRO A 140 -16.90 37.41 32.64
CA PRO A 140 -17.34 36.89 33.92
C PRO A 140 -17.07 35.38 34.02
N SER A 141 -16.81 34.89 35.23
CA SER A 141 -16.66 33.45 35.46
C SER A 141 -18.03 32.73 35.45
N VAL A 142 -18.12 31.61 34.73
CA VAL A 142 -19.30 30.73 34.78
C VAL A 142 -19.58 30.23 36.19
N SER A 143 -18.52 29.98 36.98
CA SER A 143 -18.66 29.54 38.38
C SER A 143 -19.17 30.65 39.31
N GLU A 144 -18.87 31.91 39.02
CA GLU A 144 -19.30 33.05 39.83
C GLU A 144 -20.78 33.37 39.58
N ILE A 145 -21.22 33.38 38.31
CA ILE A 145 -22.64 33.52 37.96
C ILE A 145 -23.47 32.33 38.48
N GLN A 146 -22.95 31.10 38.38
CA GLN A 146 -23.64 29.92 38.93
C GLN A 146 -23.77 30.03 40.46
N GLY A 147 -22.71 30.45 41.17
CA GLY A 147 -22.76 30.68 42.62
C GLY A 147 -23.80 31.74 43.03
N LEU A 148 -23.93 32.84 42.27
CA LEU A 148 -24.98 33.84 42.48
C LEU A 148 -26.39 33.23 42.28
N LEU A 149 -26.61 32.47 41.22
CA LEU A 149 -27.89 31.78 40.99
C LEU A 149 -28.20 30.76 42.09
N ASP A 150 -27.20 30.05 42.60
CA ASP A 150 -27.37 29.08 43.67
C ASP A 150 -27.71 29.77 45.02
N VAL A 151 -27.09 30.92 45.31
CA VAL A 151 -27.45 31.78 46.45
C VAL A 151 -28.87 32.35 46.30
N SER A 152 -29.35 32.60 45.08
CA SER A 152 -30.68 33.17 44.86
C SER A 152 -31.84 32.30 45.37
N PHE A 153 -31.67 30.97 45.44
CA PHE A 153 -32.67 30.06 46.00
C PHE A 153 -32.88 30.25 47.53
N ASP A 154 -31.99 30.99 48.19
CA ASP A 154 -32.06 31.27 49.63
C ASP A 154 -32.93 32.50 49.98
N PHE A 155 -33.47 33.18 48.94
CA PHE A 155 -34.33 34.36 49.01
C PHE A 155 -35.76 34.06 48.49
N ASP A 156 -36.78 34.48 49.24
CA ASP A 156 -38.21 34.28 48.92
C ASP A 156 -38.86 35.62 48.49
N VAL A 157 -38.21 36.28 47.52
CA VAL A 157 -38.59 37.59 46.94
C VAL A 157 -38.40 37.57 45.42
N ASP A 158 -39.07 38.46 44.70
CA ASP A 158 -38.78 38.67 43.28
C ASP A 158 -37.47 39.46 43.09
N LEU A 159 -36.63 38.99 42.16
CA LEU A 159 -35.26 39.48 41.94
C LEU A 159 -35.03 39.75 40.45
N PRO A 160 -35.05 41.02 39.99
CA PRO A 160 -34.95 41.38 38.57
C PRO A 160 -33.57 41.07 37.96
N GLU A 161 -32.58 40.72 38.78
CA GLU A 161 -31.25 40.30 38.35
C GLU A 161 -31.25 38.87 37.79
N LEU A 162 -32.15 37.98 38.23
CA LEU A 162 -32.10 36.54 37.87
C LEU A 162 -32.29 36.26 36.37
N PRO A 163 -33.19 36.93 35.63
CA PRO A 163 -33.26 36.79 34.19
C PRO A 163 -31.98 37.27 33.49
N ARG A 164 -31.38 38.37 33.98
CA ARG A 164 -30.14 38.94 33.44
C ARG A 164 -28.95 38.00 33.67
N LEU A 165 -28.83 37.45 34.89
CA LEU A 165 -27.78 36.49 35.26
C LEU A 165 -27.87 35.20 34.44
N ARG A 166 -29.08 34.70 34.15
CA ARG A 166 -29.25 33.51 33.27
C ARG A 166 -28.75 33.75 31.85
N VAL A 167 -29.09 34.89 31.25
CA VAL A 167 -28.55 35.26 29.92
C VAL A 167 -27.02 35.45 29.98
N ARG A 168 -26.51 36.11 31.03
CA ARG A 168 -25.06 36.29 31.21
C ARG A 168 -24.32 34.94 31.38
N LEU A 169 -24.94 33.95 32.03
CA LEU A 169 -24.38 32.60 32.20
C LEU A 169 -24.22 31.86 30.86
N GLU A 170 -25.20 31.97 29.97
CA GLU A 170 -25.15 31.37 28.63
C GLU A 170 -24.05 32.02 27.77
N GLN A 171 -23.96 33.35 27.82
CA GLN A 171 -22.87 34.11 27.20
C GLN A 171 -21.49 33.73 27.77
N ALA A 172 -21.37 33.59 29.10
CA ALA A 172 -20.13 33.23 29.78
C ALA A 172 -19.65 31.83 29.38
N ARG A 173 -20.56 30.83 29.37
CA ARG A 173 -20.25 29.46 28.93
C ARG A 173 -19.77 29.40 27.49
N TRP A 174 -20.37 30.20 26.61
CA TRP A 174 -19.91 30.32 25.22
C TRP A 174 -18.53 30.99 25.14
N LEU A 175 -18.30 32.10 25.84
CA LEU A 175 -16.99 32.77 25.87
C LEU A 175 -15.88 31.85 26.41
N GLU A 176 -16.12 31.10 27.48
CA GLU A 176 -15.17 30.10 28.00
C GLU A 176 -14.87 29.00 26.97
N ALA A 177 -15.88 28.47 26.28
CA ALA A 177 -15.70 27.46 25.22
C ALA A 177 -14.91 27.99 24.02
N VAL A 178 -15.19 29.22 23.57
CA VAL A 178 -14.45 29.90 22.50
C VAL A 178 -12.99 30.12 22.91
N GLN A 179 -12.74 30.53 24.15
CA GLN A 179 -11.38 30.73 24.68
C GLN A 179 -10.62 29.40 24.83
N GLN A 180 -11.30 28.32 25.24
CA GLN A 180 -10.70 26.98 25.38
C GLN A 180 -10.24 26.42 24.02
N GLU A 181 -11.10 26.44 23.01
CA GLU A 181 -10.78 25.96 21.66
C GLU A 181 -9.74 26.86 20.98
N SER A 182 -9.85 28.20 21.12
CA SER A 182 -8.86 29.16 20.61
C SER A 182 -7.49 29.06 21.29
N GLY A 183 -7.43 28.51 22.50
CA GLY A 183 -6.19 28.19 23.21
C GLY A 183 -5.40 27.03 22.57
N GLN A 184 -6.03 26.24 21.70
CA GLN A 184 -5.42 25.09 21.02
C GLN A 184 -5.48 25.26 19.48
N PRO A 185 -4.69 26.17 18.89
CA PRO A 185 -4.73 26.45 17.45
C PRO A 185 -4.32 25.26 16.56
N LYS A 186 -3.77 24.18 17.13
CA LYS A 186 -3.47 22.92 16.43
C LYS A 186 -4.69 21.98 16.29
N THR A 187 -5.78 22.22 17.01
CA THR A 187 -7.02 21.41 16.98
C THR A 187 -8.25 22.22 16.53
N LEU A 188 -8.17 23.56 16.55
CA LEU A 188 -9.22 24.47 16.07
C LEU A 188 -9.46 24.33 14.55
N SER A 189 -10.39 23.44 14.17
CA SER A 189 -10.79 23.21 12.79
C SER A 189 -11.83 24.23 12.28
N LEU A 190 -12.02 24.32 10.95
CA LEU A 190 -13.11 25.09 10.35
C LEU A 190 -14.49 24.71 10.92
N GLU A 191 -14.72 23.41 11.10
CA GLU A 191 -15.98 22.89 11.65
C GLU A 191 -16.16 23.24 13.14
N THR A 192 -15.07 23.24 13.91
CA THR A 192 -15.06 23.75 15.29
C THR A 192 -15.48 25.21 15.34
N MET A 193 -14.93 26.05 14.43
CA MET A 193 -15.26 27.47 14.36
C MET A 193 -16.72 27.70 13.93
N ARG A 194 -17.21 27.01 12.90
CA ARG A 194 -18.63 27.07 12.47
C ARG A 194 -19.57 26.67 13.61
N ARG A 195 -19.31 25.54 14.28
CA ARG A 195 -20.08 25.07 15.44
C ARG A 195 -20.12 26.09 16.59
N LEU A 196 -19.00 26.77 16.87
CA LEU A 196 -18.96 27.85 17.85
C LEU A 196 -19.75 29.07 17.38
N ILE A 197 -19.73 29.39 16.09
CA ILE A 197 -20.51 30.48 15.50
C ILE A 197 -22.01 30.20 15.62
N ASP A 198 -22.48 29.01 15.25
CA ASP A 198 -23.89 28.59 15.35
C ASP A 198 -24.41 28.66 16.80
N GLN A 199 -23.57 28.30 17.77
CA GLN A 199 -23.88 28.43 19.21
C GLN A 199 -23.94 29.90 19.68
N GLY A 200 -23.22 30.81 19.03
CA GLY A 200 -23.19 32.23 19.36
C GLY A 200 -24.41 33.01 18.85
N VAL A 201 -24.92 32.65 17.67
CA VAL A 201 -26.04 33.36 16.99
C VAL A 201 -27.34 33.39 17.82
N GLY A 202 -27.55 32.41 18.69
CA GLY A 202 -28.72 32.34 19.58
C GLY A 202 -28.64 33.16 20.88
N LEU A 203 -27.49 33.77 21.18
CA LEU A 203 -27.26 34.46 22.46
C LEU A 203 -27.86 35.88 22.47
N GLY A 204 -28.22 36.36 23.66
CA GLY A 204 -28.56 37.77 23.85
C GLY A 204 -27.36 38.68 23.55
N PRO A 205 -27.58 39.91 23.03
CA PRO A 205 -26.49 40.82 22.63
C PRO A 205 -25.65 41.25 23.83
N HIS A 206 -24.33 41.30 23.63
CA HIS A 206 -23.36 41.79 24.62
C HIS A 206 -22.03 42.14 23.93
N PRO A 207 -21.36 43.26 24.25
CA PRO A 207 -20.15 43.69 23.52
C PRO A 207 -19.02 42.66 23.48
N SER A 208 -18.78 41.90 24.56
CA SER A 208 -17.74 40.86 24.56
C SER A 208 -18.12 39.62 23.72
N VAL A 209 -19.42 39.32 23.59
CA VAL A 209 -19.92 38.25 22.70
C VAL A 209 -19.78 38.70 21.25
N GLU A 210 -20.22 39.91 20.92
CA GLU A 210 -20.11 40.52 19.58
C GLU A 210 -18.64 40.60 19.11
N LYS A 211 -17.72 40.99 20.00
CA LYS A 211 -16.27 41.06 19.75
C LYS A 211 -15.64 39.68 19.50
N ALA A 212 -15.98 38.67 20.30
CA ALA A 212 -15.51 37.30 20.07
C ALA A 212 -16.15 36.67 18.81
N MET A 213 -17.41 37.00 18.53
CA MET A 213 -18.15 36.57 17.34
C MET A 213 -17.50 37.11 16.07
N ALA A 214 -17.21 38.41 16.02
CA ALA A 214 -16.50 39.03 14.91
C ALA A 214 -15.10 38.41 14.69
N HIS A 215 -14.35 38.12 15.76
CA HIS A 215 -13.04 37.49 15.62
C HIS A 215 -13.11 36.04 15.11
N LEU A 216 -14.13 35.26 15.52
CA LEU A 216 -14.37 33.92 14.96
C LEU A 216 -14.76 33.98 13.48
N GLN A 217 -15.59 34.94 13.08
CA GLN A 217 -16.01 35.13 11.69
C GLN A 217 -14.84 35.57 10.80
N GLU A 218 -14.00 36.50 11.29
CA GLU A 218 -12.74 36.91 10.65
C GLU A 218 -11.80 35.71 10.48
N LEU A 219 -11.53 34.97 11.58
CA LEU A 219 -10.62 33.83 11.56
C LEU A 219 -11.13 32.71 10.65
N LEU A 220 -12.43 32.40 10.65
CA LEU A 220 -13.04 31.44 9.73
C LEU A 220 -12.87 31.89 8.27
N THR A 221 -13.22 33.13 7.94
CA THR A 221 -13.12 33.67 6.56
C THR A 221 -11.69 33.60 6.02
N VAL A 222 -10.70 33.99 6.84
CA VAL A 222 -9.28 33.90 6.47
C VAL A 222 -8.83 32.45 6.34
N SER A 223 -9.29 31.56 7.22
CA SER A 223 -8.95 30.13 7.21
C SER A 223 -9.50 29.42 5.98
N GLU A 224 -10.77 29.66 5.63
CA GLU A 224 -11.43 29.11 4.44
C GLU A 224 -10.74 29.58 3.15
N HIS A 225 -10.46 30.90 3.03
CA HIS A 225 -9.70 31.44 1.88
C HIS A 225 -8.34 30.75 1.70
N TRP A 226 -7.60 30.50 2.78
CA TRP A 226 -6.27 29.90 2.68
C TRP A 226 -6.30 28.39 2.44
N GLU A 227 -7.31 27.66 2.92
CA GLU A 227 -7.54 26.26 2.55
C GLU A 227 -7.88 26.11 1.06
N GLU A 228 -8.83 26.88 0.53
CA GLU A 228 -9.18 26.86 -0.89
C GLU A 228 -7.98 27.23 -1.77
N LYS A 229 -7.21 28.24 -1.35
CA LYS A 229 -6.01 28.69 -2.05
C LYS A 229 -4.87 27.69 -2.00
N ALA A 230 -4.66 26.99 -0.89
CA ALA A 230 -3.69 25.90 -0.80
C ALA A 230 -4.07 24.75 -1.76
N ILE A 231 -5.36 24.38 -1.81
CA ILE A 231 -5.88 23.40 -2.79
C ILE A 231 -5.65 23.88 -4.22
N SER A 232 -5.93 25.16 -4.52
CA SER A 232 -5.75 25.74 -5.86
C SER A 232 -4.28 25.78 -6.30
N LEU A 233 -3.34 26.01 -5.36
CA LEU A 233 -1.91 26.01 -5.64
C LEU A 233 -1.38 24.58 -5.89
N LEU A 234 -1.84 23.60 -5.11
CA LEU A 234 -1.46 22.18 -5.18
C LEU A 234 -2.07 21.42 -6.37
N LYS A 235 -3.16 21.93 -6.96
CA LYS A 235 -3.84 21.33 -8.14
C LYS A 235 -3.54 22.03 -9.47
N ALA A 236 -2.67 23.04 -9.46
CA ALA A 236 -2.34 23.82 -10.65
C ALA A 236 -1.61 22.98 -11.72
N ARG A 237 -1.92 23.24 -12.99
CA ARG A 237 -1.26 22.65 -14.15
C ARG A 237 -0.98 23.77 -15.17
N PRO A 238 0.29 24.10 -15.48
CA PRO A 238 1.52 23.54 -14.89
C PRO A 238 1.66 23.81 -13.38
N PRO A 239 2.47 23.02 -12.64
CA PRO A 239 2.77 23.28 -11.24
C PRO A 239 3.49 24.62 -11.01
N HIS A 240 3.39 25.15 -9.78
CA HIS A 240 4.06 26.39 -9.37
C HIS A 240 5.51 26.15 -8.92
N SER A 241 6.32 27.22 -8.92
CA SER A 241 7.69 27.18 -8.39
C SER A 241 7.75 27.13 -6.86
N ILE A 242 8.86 26.65 -6.30
CA ILE A 242 9.07 26.51 -4.85
C ILE A 242 8.97 27.87 -4.13
N GLU A 243 9.45 28.97 -4.72
CA GLU A 243 9.41 30.32 -4.13
C GLU A 243 7.97 30.80 -4.02
N THR A 244 7.17 30.57 -5.07
CA THR A 244 5.76 30.93 -5.15
C THR A 244 4.95 30.20 -4.07
N LEU A 245 5.19 28.89 -3.92
CA LEU A 245 4.55 28.06 -2.90
C LEU A 245 5.05 28.40 -1.49
N SER A 246 6.35 28.66 -1.30
CA SER A 246 6.94 29.06 -0.02
C SER A 246 6.37 30.39 0.48
N GLY A 247 6.31 31.41 -0.39
CA GLY A 247 5.73 32.72 -0.07
C GLY A 247 4.20 32.71 0.12
N ALA A 248 3.52 31.62 -0.27
CA ALA A 248 2.13 31.36 0.10
C ALA A 248 2.04 30.67 1.48
N ALA A 249 2.85 29.63 1.71
CA ALA A 249 2.88 28.87 2.96
C ALA A 249 3.34 29.68 4.19
N GLU A 250 4.23 30.67 3.98
CA GLU A 250 4.64 31.66 4.99
C GLU A 250 3.48 32.59 5.37
N LYS A 251 2.76 33.14 4.39
CA LYS A 251 1.57 33.99 4.66
C LYS A 251 0.47 33.21 5.38
N ALA A 252 0.29 31.92 5.04
CA ALA A 252 -0.60 31.02 5.76
C ALA A 252 -0.11 30.62 7.17
N SER A 253 1.18 30.78 7.51
CA SER A 253 1.70 30.35 8.82
C SER A 253 1.29 31.26 9.99
N VAL A 254 0.75 32.44 9.71
CA VAL A 254 0.25 33.40 10.72
C VAL A 254 -1.12 32.98 11.28
N ILE A 255 -1.87 32.13 10.56
CA ILE A 255 -3.24 31.76 10.90
C ILE A 255 -3.25 30.77 12.06
N ARG A 256 -3.95 31.12 13.14
CA ARG A 256 -4.02 30.31 14.38
C ARG A 256 -5.15 29.28 14.34
N ALA A 257 -5.19 28.46 13.29
CA ALA A 257 -6.17 27.39 13.10
C ALA A 257 -5.53 26.13 12.49
N TYR A 258 -6.22 24.99 12.60
CA TYR A 258 -5.83 23.74 11.98
C TYR A 258 -6.31 23.71 10.52
N LEU A 259 -5.35 23.86 9.59
CA LEU A 259 -5.57 24.00 8.16
C LEU A 259 -4.87 22.86 7.38
N PRO A 260 -5.57 21.73 7.10
CA PRO A 260 -4.98 20.53 6.50
C PRO A 260 -4.26 20.76 5.18
N ASN A 261 -4.83 21.54 4.26
CA ASN A 261 -4.23 21.79 2.95
C ASN A 261 -3.06 22.77 3.05
N CYS A 262 -3.09 23.71 4.01
CA CYS A 262 -1.93 24.55 4.32
C CYS A 262 -0.77 23.78 4.98
N LEU A 263 -1.05 22.67 5.67
CA LEU A 263 -0.02 21.73 6.16
C LEU A 263 0.52 20.87 5.02
N LEU A 264 -0.35 20.27 4.20
CA LEU A 264 0.04 19.52 3.00
C LEU A 264 0.89 20.35 2.04
N LEU A 265 0.58 21.64 1.87
CA LEU A 265 1.40 22.58 1.11
C LEU A 265 2.83 22.68 1.67
N LYS A 266 3.00 22.77 2.99
CA LYS A 266 4.31 22.81 3.66
C LYS A 266 5.07 21.50 3.54
N ASP A 267 4.38 20.36 3.68
CA ASP A 267 4.98 19.04 3.48
C ASP A 267 5.43 18.82 2.01
N THR A 268 4.63 19.26 1.03
CA THR A 268 4.99 19.21 -0.40
C THR A 268 6.19 20.13 -0.71
N ILE A 269 6.26 21.34 -0.12
CA ILE A 269 7.44 22.23 -0.24
C ILE A 269 8.68 21.59 0.41
N ARG A 270 8.54 20.88 1.54
CA ARG A 270 9.66 20.17 2.16
C ARG A 270 10.16 19.06 1.23
N LYS A 271 9.27 18.19 0.73
CA LYS A 271 9.61 17.12 -0.23
C LYS A 271 10.31 17.64 -1.48
N ALA A 272 9.84 18.77 -2.03
CA ALA A 272 10.47 19.40 -3.20
C ALA A 272 11.91 19.87 -2.91
N ARG A 273 12.18 20.35 -1.69
CA ARG A 273 13.54 20.77 -1.27
C ARG A 273 14.43 19.56 -0.96
N GLU A 274 13.90 18.54 -0.31
CA GLU A 274 14.57 17.26 -0.05
C GLU A 274 14.99 16.61 -1.39
N TRP A 275 14.09 16.57 -2.39
CA TRP A 275 14.38 16.05 -3.74
C TRP A 275 15.40 16.89 -4.52
N LEU A 276 15.32 18.23 -4.46
CA LEU A 276 16.32 19.08 -5.12
C LEU A 276 17.72 18.90 -4.53
N GLN A 277 17.83 18.79 -3.19
CA GLN A 277 19.11 18.50 -2.55
C GLN A 277 19.66 17.14 -3.00
N GLU A 278 18.82 16.11 -3.07
CA GLU A 278 19.22 14.79 -3.57
C GLU A 278 19.70 14.85 -5.04
N ALA A 279 19.02 15.63 -5.88
CA ALA A 279 19.40 15.83 -7.29
C ALA A 279 20.69 16.68 -7.44
N GLU A 280 20.96 17.63 -6.54
CA GLU A 280 22.24 18.36 -6.47
C GLU A 280 23.38 17.44 -6.00
N GLU A 281 23.14 16.58 -4.99
CA GLU A 281 24.11 15.61 -4.49
C GLU A 281 24.48 14.55 -5.55
N LEU A 282 23.51 14.07 -6.36
CA LEU A 282 23.81 13.19 -7.50
C LEU A 282 24.62 13.90 -8.61
N GLN A 283 24.42 15.20 -8.84
CA GLN A 283 25.21 15.98 -9.81
C GLN A 283 26.61 16.33 -9.28
N ALA A 284 26.80 16.39 -7.96
CA ALA A 284 28.10 16.63 -7.31
C ALA A 284 28.92 15.35 -7.11
N SER A 285 28.32 14.17 -7.24
CA SER A 285 28.99 12.87 -7.20
C SER A 285 29.89 12.67 -8.42
N GLU A 286 31.18 12.41 -8.20
CA GLU A 286 32.10 11.94 -9.26
C GLU A 286 31.79 10.49 -9.72
N GLY A 287 30.92 9.77 -8.99
CA GLY A 287 30.53 8.40 -9.29
C GLY A 287 29.34 8.30 -10.24
N VAL A 288 29.49 7.48 -11.29
CA VAL A 288 28.46 7.15 -12.28
C VAL A 288 27.22 6.52 -11.60
N PRO A 289 26.03 7.16 -11.69
CA PRO A 289 24.80 6.65 -11.05
C PRO A 289 24.24 5.39 -11.75
N LEU A 290 23.54 4.56 -10.96
CA LEU A 290 22.77 3.43 -11.47
C LEU A 290 21.44 3.93 -12.05
N ALA A 291 21.04 3.44 -13.24
CA ALA A 291 19.80 3.89 -13.88
C ALA A 291 18.52 3.59 -13.06
N GLU A 292 18.54 2.55 -12.21
CA GLU A 292 17.43 2.26 -11.29
C GLU A 292 17.23 3.40 -10.26
N SER A 293 18.32 3.96 -9.73
CA SER A 293 18.29 5.11 -8.80
C SER A 293 17.80 6.39 -9.48
N LEU A 294 18.15 6.58 -10.75
CA LEU A 294 17.64 7.70 -11.55
C LEU A 294 16.14 7.53 -11.86
N SER A 295 15.70 6.31 -12.18
CA SER A 295 14.28 5.98 -12.39
C SER A 295 13.45 6.23 -11.13
N ASP A 296 13.92 5.79 -9.97
CA ASP A 296 13.31 6.04 -8.66
C ASP A 296 13.25 7.54 -8.34
N MET A 297 14.34 8.28 -8.58
CA MET A 297 14.35 9.74 -8.43
C MET A 297 13.33 10.44 -9.35
N VAL A 298 13.22 10.04 -10.63
CA VAL A 298 12.23 10.59 -11.57
C VAL A 298 10.80 10.30 -11.09
N LEU A 299 10.50 9.06 -10.69
CA LEU A 299 9.19 8.69 -10.16
C LEU A 299 8.82 9.47 -8.89
N ARG A 300 9.78 9.70 -7.98
CA ARG A 300 9.59 10.58 -6.82
C ARG A 300 9.35 12.04 -7.23
N GLY A 301 10.06 12.54 -8.24
CA GLY A 301 9.91 13.89 -8.77
C GLY A 301 8.52 14.12 -9.37
N GLN A 302 8.06 13.21 -10.22
CA GLN A 302 6.72 13.25 -10.85
C GLN A 302 5.57 13.24 -9.83
N ALA A 303 5.76 12.59 -8.67
CA ALA A 303 4.77 12.57 -7.59
C ALA A 303 4.64 13.92 -6.85
N ILE A 304 5.64 14.81 -6.94
CA ILE A 304 5.67 16.10 -6.27
C ILE A 304 4.94 17.15 -7.13
N GLN A 305 3.85 17.72 -6.63
CA GLN A 305 3.06 18.75 -7.34
C GLN A 305 3.71 20.15 -7.27
N VAL A 306 4.96 20.25 -7.74
CA VAL A 306 5.80 21.46 -7.76
C VAL A 306 6.64 21.45 -9.05
N HIS A 307 6.98 22.61 -9.60
CA HIS A 307 7.91 22.67 -10.72
C HIS A 307 9.36 22.45 -10.23
N LEU A 308 10.02 21.44 -10.78
CA LEU A 308 11.36 20.98 -10.42
C LEU A 308 12.26 21.05 -11.67
N GLU A 309 13.05 22.12 -11.83
CA GLU A 309 13.86 22.36 -13.04
C GLU A 309 14.84 21.21 -13.43
N PRO A 310 15.38 20.40 -12.50
CA PRO A 310 16.17 19.21 -12.87
C PRO A 310 15.34 18.04 -13.42
N LEU A 311 14.03 17.97 -13.15
CA LEU A 311 13.20 16.80 -13.48
C LEU A 311 13.09 16.59 -15.00
N ASP A 312 12.80 17.65 -15.76
CA ASP A 312 12.68 17.59 -17.23
C ASP A 312 13.97 17.00 -17.88
N LYS A 313 15.14 17.28 -17.27
CA LYS A 313 16.46 16.80 -17.73
C LYS A 313 16.65 15.31 -17.39
N LEU A 314 16.22 14.89 -16.21
CA LEU A 314 16.26 13.48 -15.79
C LEU A 314 15.24 12.62 -16.55
N GLU A 315 14.06 13.14 -16.87
CA GLU A 315 13.07 12.46 -17.73
C GLU A 315 13.59 12.28 -19.17
N THR A 316 14.29 13.28 -19.70
CA THR A 316 14.98 13.18 -21.00
C THR A 316 16.06 12.09 -20.96
N LEU A 317 16.92 12.11 -19.93
CA LEU A 317 17.96 11.10 -19.73
C LEU A 317 17.39 9.67 -19.60
N MET A 318 16.32 9.49 -18.82
CA MET A 318 15.63 8.19 -18.70
C MET A 318 15.02 7.71 -20.03
N SER A 319 14.61 8.63 -20.91
CA SER A 319 14.16 8.30 -22.26
C SER A 319 15.32 7.83 -23.14
N GLU A 320 16.46 8.54 -23.13
CA GLU A 320 17.69 8.15 -23.85
C GLU A 320 18.24 6.79 -23.37
N ILE A 321 18.14 6.51 -22.06
CA ILE A 321 18.49 5.20 -21.47
C ILE A 321 17.59 4.08 -22.01
N GLN A 322 16.29 4.33 -22.15
CA GLN A 322 15.35 3.34 -22.68
C GLN A 322 15.58 3.11 -24.18
N GLU A 323 15.80 4.16 -24.97
CA GLU A 323 16.19 4.03 -26.39
C GLU A 323 17.50 3.23 -26.55
N TRP A 324 18.49 3.44 -25.67
CA TRP A 324 19.73 2.65 -25.68
C TRP A 324 19.49 1.17 -25.35
N LYS A 325 18.64 0.86 -24.36
CA LYS A 325 18.27 -0.53 -24.03
C LYS A 325 17.60 -1.23 -25.21
N GLU A 326 16.72 -0.52 -25.93
CA GLU A 326 16.06 -1.04 -27.13
C GLU A 326 17.05 -1.21 -28.30
N GLU A 327 18.01 -0.30 -28.49
CA GLU A 327 19.06 -0.48 -29.50
C GLU A 327 19.96 -1.70 -29.18
N ALA A 328 20.33 -1.87 -27.90
CA ALA A 328 21.13 -3.00 -27.43
C ALA A 328 20.40 -4.34 -27.62
N ALA A 329 19.13 -4.45 -27.22
CA ALA A 329 18.32 -5.66 -27.43
C ALA A 329 18.08 -5.95 -28.93
N SER A 330 17.87 -4.91 -29.74
CA SER A 330 17.71 -5.00 -31.20
C SER A 330 18.97 -5.54 -31.90
N ALA A 331 20.16 -5.18 -31.42
CA ALA A 331 21.44 -5.63 -32.00
C ALA A 331 21.63 -7.16 -31.99
N PHE A 332 21.10 -7.87 -30.98
CA PHE A 332 21.10 -9.34 -30.91
C PHE A 332 19.83 -9.99 -31.50
N ARG A 333 18.82 -9.17 -31.84
CA ARG A 333 17.45 -9.58 -32.22
C ARG A 333 16.82 -10.56 -31.21
N LEU A 334 16.83 -10.19 -29.93
CA LEU A 334 16.07 -10.87 -28.88
C LEU A 334 14.56 -10.64 -29.05
N LYS A 335 13.96 -11.30 -30.05
CA LYS A 335 12.51 -11.30 -30.27
C LYS A 335 11.87 -12.48 -29.55
N ASP A 336 10.94 -12.16 -28.65
CA ASP A 336 9.95 -13.06 -28.07
C ASP A 336 10.50 -14.25 -27.24
N SER A 337 11.78 -14.25 -26.90
CA SER A 337 12.36 -15.12 -25.85
C SER A 337 12.40 -14.38 -24.51
N SER A 338 11.94 -15.01 -23.43
CA SER A 338 11.95 -14.46 -22.05
C SER A 338 13.35 -14.33 -21.43
N LEU A 339 14.41 -14.32 -22.23
CA LEU A 339 15.80 -14.25 -21.81
C LEU A 339 16.22 -12.80 -21.72
N SER A 340 16.30 -12.26 -20.50
CA SER A 340 16.79 -10.89 -20.29
C SER A 340 18.31 -10.82 -20.48
N LEU A 341 18.84 -9.68 -20.94
CA LEU A 341 20.29 -9.43 -20.89
C LEU A 341 20.84 -9.53 -19.45
N LEU A 342 19.99 -9.32 -18.44
CA LEU A 342 20.30 -9.55 -17.02
C LEU A 342 20.57 -11.02 -16.68
N GLU A 343 19.95 -11.98 -17.37
CA GLU A 343 20.20 -13.41 -17.13
C GLU A 343 21.59 -13.87 -17.60
N LEU A 344 22.28 -13.07 -18.41
CA LEU A 344 23.68 -13.33 -18.74
C LEU A 344 24.58 -13.11 -17.51
N ALA A 345 24.21 -12.24 -16.56
CA ALA A 345 25.10 -11.60 -15.59
C ALA A 345 25.84 -12.53 -14.59
N THR A 346 25.49 -13.81 -14.47
CA THR A 346 26.30 -14.83 -13.76
C THR A 346 27.29 -15.51 -14.72
N LEU A 347 28.04 -14.66 -15.42
CA LEU A 347 28.60 -14.88 -16.76
C LEU A 347 29.59 -16.05 -16.90
N GLU A 348 30.39 -16.33 -15.87
CA GLU A 348 31.43 -17.38 -15.90
C GLU A 348 30.87 -18.76 -15.52
N GLU A 349 30.08 -18.87 -14.45
CA GLU A 349 29.39 -20.13 -14.10
C GLU A 349 28.43 -20.57 -15.22
N LEU A 350 27.75 -19.61 -15.85
CA LEU A 350 26.91 -19.87 -17.02
C LEU A 350 27.74 -20.33 -18.22
N ARG A 351 28.93 -19.76 -18.49
CA ARG A 351 29.83 -20.25 -19.55
C ARG A 351 30.23 -21.71 -19.30
N LEU A 352 30.59 -22.08 -18.08
CA LEU A 352 30.98 -23.46 -17.75
C LEU A 352 29.82 -24.44 -17.94
N ARG A 353 28.62 -24.11 -17.43
CA ARG A 353 27.40 -24.92 -17.61
C ARG A 353 26.93 -24.96 -19.07
N GLU A 354 27.14 -23.89 -19.83
CA GLU A 354 26.90 -23.83 -21.28
C GLU A 354 27.81 -24.83 -22.01
N MET A 355 29.13 -24.79 -21.76
CA MET A 355 30.06 -25.76 -22.36
C MET A 355 29.68 -27.20 -22.00
N GLU A 356 29.49 -27.50 -20.71
CA GLU A 356 29.12 -28.84 -20.23
C GLU A 356 27.81 -29.35 -20.86
N SER A 357 26.79 -28.50 -20.96
CA SER A 357 25.53 -28.84 -21.61
C SER A 357 25.71 -29.15 -23.09
N PHE A 358 26.53 -28.37 -23.82
CA PHE A 358 26.81 -28.62 -25.23
C PHE A 358 27.68 -29.86 -25.46
N PHE A 359 28.64 -30.19 -24.60
CA PHE A 359 29.40 -31.45 -24.68
C PHE A 359 28.51 -32.68 -24.47
N ASN A 360 27.64 -32.66 -23.44
CA ASN A 360 26.68 -33.72 -23.21
C ASN A 360 25.68 -33.86 -24.38
N LEU A 361 25.23 -32.73 -24.96
CA LEU A 361 24.36 -32.72 -26.14
C LEU A 361 25.07 -33.29 -27.38
N ARG A 362 26.34 -32.94 -27.63
CA ARG A 362 27.15 -33.51 -28.71
C ARG A 362 27.27 -35.01 -28.57
N ALA A 363 27.71 -35.51 -27.41
CA ALA A 363 27.87 -36.94 -27.15
C ALA A 363 26.54 -37.71 -27.34
N SER A 364 25.42 -37.15 -26.86
CA SER A 364 24.09 -37.75 -27.04
C SER A 364 23.61 -37.75 -28.50
N ASN A 365 24.00 -36.75 -29.30
CA ASN A 365 23.63 -36.69 -30.71
C ASN A 365 24.50 -37.62 -31.56
N GLU A 366 25.81 -37.63 -31.36
CA GLU A 366 26.73 -38.53 -32.06
C GLU A 366 26.47 -40.00 -31.67
N SER A 367 26.01 -40.30 -30.44
CA SER A 367 25.63 -41.67 -30.06
C SER A 367 24.45 -42.24 -30.88
N LYS A 368 23.62 -41.38 -31.49
CA LYS A 368 22.53 -41.79 -32.40
C LYS A 368 23.03 -42.14 -33.81
N LEU A 369 24.27 -41.77 -34.13
CA LEU A 369 24.89 -41.96 -35.46
C LEU A 369 25.90 -43.12 -35.46
N LEU A 370 26.04 -43.81 -34.34
CA LEU A 370 26.83 -45.05 -34.22
C LEU A 370 26.14 -46.20 -35.00
N PRO A 371 26.90 -47.20 -35.49
CA PRO A 371 26.33 -48.38 -36.15
C PRO A 371 25.50 -49.31 -35.24
N THR A 372 24.29 -48.89 -34.87
CA THR A 372 23.24 -49.80 -34.40
C THR A 372 22.71 -50.63 -35.57
N THR A 373 22.33 -51.89 -35.33
CA THR A 373 21.91 -52.85 -36.36
C THR A 373 20.75 -52.36 -37.25
N ASP A 374 19.89 -51.50 -36.72
CA ASP A 374 18.61 -51.13 -37.33
C ASP A 374 18.51 -49.62 -37.56
N CYS A 375 19.27 -49.11 -38.53
CA CYS A 375 19.32 -47.68 -38.89
C CYS A 375 17.96 -47.03 -39.26
N MET A 376 16.91 -47.84 -39.46
CA MET A 376 15.55 -47.39 -39.79
C MET A 376 14.74 -46.93 -38.58
N ASP A 377 15.09 -47.35 -37.35
CA ASP A 377 14.39 -46.92 -36.13
C ASP A 377 14.90 -45.58 -35.59
N LEU A 378 16.13 -45.20 -35.95
CA LEU A 378 16.76 -43.94 -35.58
C LEU A 378 15.86 -42.74 -35.92
N ARG A 379 15.75 -41.78 -35.00
CA ARG A 379 15.03 -40.52 -35.22
C ARG A 379 15.99 -39.36 -35.25
N VAL A 380 16.20 -38.82 -36.45
CA VAL A 380 17.05 -37.66 -36.73
C VAL A 380 16.24 -36.57 -37.42
N CYS A 381 16.86 -35.40 -37.59
CA CYS A 381 16.29 -34.20 -38.21
C CYS A 381 15.06 -33.63 -37.48
N MET A 382 14.67 -32.40 -37.88
CA MET A 382 13.43 -31.75 -37.41
C MET A 382 12.17 -32.58 -37.75
N CYS A 383 12.22 -33.41 -38.78
CA CYS A 383 11.10 -34.23 -39.24
C CYS A 383 10.93 -35.57 -38.51
N GLN A 384 11.86 -35.95 -37.62
CA GLN A 384 11.81 -37.17 -36.80
C GLN A 384 11.65 -38.47 -37.63
N LYS A 385 12.47 -38.57 -38.69
CA LYS A 385 12.54 -39.73 -39.61
C LYS A 385 13.95 -40.36 -39.57
N PRO A 386 14.12 -41.60 -40.06
CA PRO A 386 15.45 -42.19 -40.21
C PRO A 386 16.36 -41.40 -41.15
N PRO A 387 17.69 -41.47 -40.97
CA PRO A 387 18.65 -40.88 -41.88
C PRO A 387 18.53 -41.53 -43.27
N MET A 388 18.42 -40.72 -44.33
CA MET A 388 18.31 -41.22 -45.70
C MET A 388 18.88 -40.21 -46.70
N GLY A 389 19.65 -40.67 -47.68
CA GLY A 389 20.26 -39.83 -48.70
C GLY A 389 21.23 -38.78 -48.10
N ALA A 390 21.19 -37.57 -48.63
CA ALA A 390 22.08 -36.48 -48.23
C ALA A 390 21.70 -35.88 -46.86
N MET A 391 22.68 -35.82 -45.95
CA MET A 391 22.55 -35.30 -44.58
C MET A 391 23.54 -34.15 -44.32
N LEU A 392 23.13 -33.15 -43.53
CA LEU A 392 23.99 -32.16 -42.89
C LEU A 392 24.17 -32.50 -41.41
N GLN A 393 25.37 -32.29 -40.87
CA GLN A 393 25.62 -32.39 -39.42
C GLN A 393 25.85 -30.98 -38.86
N CYS A 394 25.18 -30.64 -37.75
CA CYS A 394 25.33 -29.33 -37.12
C CYS A 394 26.68 -29.23 -36.41
N GLU A 395 27.54 -28.29 -36.79
CA GLU A 395 28.88 -28.19 -36.20
C GLU A 395 28.86 -27.90 -34.68
N LEU A 396 27.84 -27.18 -34.18
CA LEU A 396 27.71 -26.93 -32.74
C LEU A 396 27.15 -28.15 -31.98
N CYS A 397 25.94 -28.62 -32.29
CA CYS A 397 25.27 -29.67 -31.50
C CYS A 397 25.49 -31.11 -32.00
N ARG A 398 26.12 -31.31 -33.15
CA ARG A 398 26.43 -32.61 -33.79
C ARG A 398 25.24 -33.51 -34.17
N ASP A 399 24.01 -33.00 -34.07
CA ASP A 399 22.80 -33.63 -34.59
C ASP A 399 22.74 -33.59 -36.13
N ALA A 400 22.03 -34.55 -36.73
CA ALA A 400 21.98 -34.78 -38.18
C ALA A 400 20.62 -34.41 -38.79
N PHE A 401 20.63 -33.79 -39.97
CA PHE A 401 19.46 -33.22 -40.64
C PHE A 401 19.44 -33.60 -42.13
N HIS A 402 18.29 -34.02 -42.68
CA HIS A 402 18.17 -34.20 -44.14
C HIS A 402 18.34 -32.85 -44.84
N CYS A 403 19.12 -32.79 -45.92
CA CYS A 403 19.38 -31.53 -46.64
C CYS A 403 18.07 -30.92 -47.18
N ALA A 404 17.14 -31.76 -47.65
CA ALA A 404 15.81 -31.35 -48.11
C ALA A 404 14.86 -30.84 -46.99
N CYS A 405 15.25 -30.94 -45.72
CA CYS A 405 14.50 -30.38 -44.58
C CYS A 405 15.10 -29.08 -44.03
N VAL A 406 16.18 -28.58 -44.64
CA VAL A 406 16.89 -27.36 -44.22
C VAL A 406 16.75 -26.30 -45.33
N PRO A 407 16.08 -25.16 -45.07
CA PRO A 407 16.15 -24.02 -45.97
C PRO A 407 17.58 -23.47 -46.04
N GLU A 408 18.02 -23.16 -47.26
CA GLU A 408 19.22 -22.37 -47.57
C GLU A 408 20.55 -22.93 -47.02
N LEU A 409 21.24 -23.72 -47.86
CA LEU A 409 22.70 -23.87 -47.74
C LEU A 409 23.37 -22.59 -48.23
N ASP A 410 23.73 -21.74 -47.27
CA ASP A 410 24.75 -20.70 -47.43
C ASP A 410 26.14 -21.33 -47.70
N ASP A 411 27.15 -20.52 -47.99
CA ASP A 411 28.45 -20.98 -48.51
C ASP A 411 29.08 -22.14 -47.70
N ARG A 412 29.49 -23.22 -48.39
CA ARG A 412 30.00 -24.47 -47.79
C ARG A 412 31.37 -24.31 -47.11
N THR A 413 31.98 -23.13 -47.19
CA THR A 413 33.15 -22.74 -46.38
C THR A 413 32.80 -22.42 -44.92
N GLN A 414 31.52 -22.16 -44.59
CA GLN A 414 31.10 -21.79 -43.24
C GLN A 414 30.65 -22.99 -42.40
N PRO A 415 30.89 -22.98 -41.07
CA PRO A 415 30.41 -24.02 -40.17
C PRO A 415 28.88 -24.03 -40.15
N TRP A 416 28.25 -25.08 -40.70
CA TRP A 416 26.80 -25.13 -40.77
C TRP A 416 26.18 -25.39 -39.39
N LEU A 417 25.31 -24.47 -38.97
CA LEU A 417 24.53 -24.58 -37.75
C LEU A 417 23.05 -24.84 -38.08
N CYS A 418 22.41 -25.74 -37.35
CA CYS A 418 20.97 -25.97 -37.45
C CYS A 418 20.16 -24.80 -36.86
N THR A 419 18.86 -24.73 -37.17
CA THR A 419 17.96 -23.67 -36.68
C THR A 419 17.97 -23.50 -35.16
N ARG A 420 18.07 -24.59 -34.40
CA ARG A 420 18.19 -24.58 -32.92
C ARG A 420 19.54 -24.06 -32.40
N CYS A 421 20.57 -24.00 -33.24
CA CYS A 421 21.91 -23.48 -32.93
C CYS A 421 22.13 -22.05 -33.48
N ARG A 422 21.34 -21.61 -34.46
CA ARG A 422 21.27 -20.21 -34.92
C ARG A 422 20.35 -19.37 -33.99
N ARG A 423 20.56 -19.44 -32.67
CA ARG A 423 19.61 -18.94 -31.65
C ARG A 423 19.39 -17.42 -31.66
N SER A 424 20.36 -16.65 -32.13
CA SER A 424 20.31 -15.18 -32.19
C SER A 424 21.07 -14.67 -33.43
N VAL A 425 20.89 -13.39 -33.74
CA VAL A 425 21.86 -12.71 -34.63
C VAL A 425 23.11 -12.42 -33.81
N ARG A 426 24.28 -12.74 -34.36
CA ARG A 426 25.59 -12.41 -33.78
C ARG A 426 26.13 -11.10 -34.36
N PRO A 427 25.88 -9.93 -33.75
CA PRO A 427 26.42 -8.66 -34.24
C PRO A 427 27.97 -8.69 -34.27
N PRO A 428 28.62 -7.92 -35.16
CA PRO A 428 30.07 -7.80 -35.15
C PRO A 428 30.53 -7.07 -33.89
N LEU A 429 31.69 -7.43 -33.34
CA LEU A 429 32.24 -6.84 -32.10
C LEU A 429 32.31 -5.29 -32.15
N ALA A 430 32.56 -4.71 -33.33
CA ALA A 430 32.53 -3.27 -33.56
C ALA A 430 31.19 -2.59 -33.21
N LYS A 431 30.05 -3.28 -33.36
CA LYS A 431 28.74 -2.75 -32.95
C LYS A 431 28.59 -2.75 -31.42
N ILE A 432 29.21 -3.70 -30.72
CA ILE A 432 29.20 -3.73 -29.25
C ILE A 432 30.02 -2.57 -28.69
N PHE A 433 31.23 -2.32 -29.23
CA PHE A 433 32.00 -1.12 -28.89
C PHE A 433 31.22 0.19 -29.15
N SER A 434 30.46 0.26 -30.25
CA SER A 434 29.58 1.42 -30.52
C SER A 434 28.43 1.58 -29.53
N LEU A 435 27.91 0.49 -28.93
CA LEU A 435 26.87 0.56 -27.90
C LEU A 435 27.48 0.99 -26.55
N LEU A 436 28.63 0.43 -26.17
CA LEU A 436 29.36 0.79 -24.96
C LEU A 436 29.82 2.26 -24.96
N ALA A 437 30.40 2.75 -26.06
CA ALA A 437 30.73 4.17 -26.24
C ALA A 437 29.50 5.09 -26.35
N SER A 438 28.29 4.53 -26.53
CA SER A 438 27.05 5.28 -26.38
C SER A 438 26.63 5.38 -24.91
N LEU A 439 26.71 4.28 -24.16
CA LEU A 439 26.42 4.22 -22.72
C LEU A 439 27.36 5.12 -21.91
N GLU A 440 28.65 5.14 -22.25
CA GLU A 440 29.65 6.03 -21.64
C GLU A 440 29.25 7.52 -21.75
N ARG A 441 28.64 7.92 -22.88
CA ARG A 441 28.15 9.30 -23.10
C ARG A 441 26.86 9.61 -22.35
N LEU A 442 26.03 8.61 -22.04
CA LEU A 442 24.87 8.77 -21.16
C LEU A 442 25.30 8.96 -19.69
N GLY A 443 26.52 8.56 -19.32
CA GLY A 443 27.06 8.78 -17.98
C GLY A 443 26.33 7.97 -16.89
N VAL A 444 25.79 6.80 -17.22
CA VAL A 444 25.03 5.93 -16.28
C VAL A 444 25.51 4.48 -16.33
N ARG A 445 25.31 3.76 -15.22
CA ARG A 445 25.56 2.32 -15.14
C ARG A 445 24.29 1.53 -15.39
N LEU A 446 24.43 0.47 -16.19
CA LEU A 446 23.39 -0.50 -16.53
C LEU A 446 23.93 -1.93 -16.41
N PRO A 447 23.16 -2.88 -15.84
CA PRO A 447 23.56 -4.30 -15.84
C PRO A 447 23.65 -4.88 -17.25
N GLU A 448 22.88 -4.35 -18.21
CA GLU A 448 23.03 -4.69 -19.63
C GLU A 448 24.37 -4.21 -20.19
N GLY A 449 24.87 -3.05 -19.74
CA GLY A 449 26.20 -2.54 -20.09
C GLY A 449 27.34 -3.41 -19.52
N ASP A 450 27.21 -3.82 -18.26
CA ASP A 450 28.16 -4.75 -17.63
C ASP A 450 28.17 -6.11 -18.37
N ALA A 451 27.01 -6.62 -18.82
CA ALA A 451 26.92 -7.82 -19.65
C ALA A 451 27.56 -7.63 -21.04
N LEU A 452 27.42 -6.47 -21.68
CA LEU A 452 28.11 -6.16 -22.94
C LEU A 452 29.64 -6.12 -22.76
N ASN A 453 30.14 -5.59 -21.64
CA ASN A 453 31.58 -5.58 -21.34
C ASN A 453 32.13 -7.02 -21.24
N TYR A 454 31.47 -7.92 -20.52
CA TYR A 454 31.91 -9.33 -20.50
C TYR A 454 31.83 -10.01 -21.87
N VAL A 455 30.83 -9.69 -22.70
CA VAL A 455 30.77 -10.21 -24.08
C VAL A 455 32.00 -9.76 -24.88
N VAL A 456 32.53 -8.55 -24.65
CA VAL A 456 33.82 -8.12 -25.20
C VAL A 456 34.98 -8.93 -24.60
N GLU A 457 35.08 -9.02 -23.27
CA GLU A 457 36.17 -9.73 -22.57
C GLU A 457 36.26 -11.22 -22.99
N ARG A 458 35.16 -11.97 -22.88
CA ARG A 458 35.05 -13.39 -23.33
C ARG A 458 35.45 -13.56 -24.79
N THR A 459 35.08 -12.60 -25.65
CA THR A 459 35.44 -12.63 -27.08
C THR A 459 36.93 -12.37 -27.29
N VAL A 460 37.51 -11.38 -26.62
CA VAL A 460 38.94 -11.03 -26.74
C VAL A 460 39.83 -12.16 -26.19
N ASP A 461 39.48 -12.76 -25.05
CA ASP A 461 40.19 -13.91 -24.49
C ASP A 461 40.07 -15.17 -25.36
N TRP A 462 38.95 -15.32 -26.07
CA TRP A 462 38.79 -16.37 -27.07
C TRP A 462 39.64 -16.08 -28.33
N GLN A 463 39.60 -14.85 -28.86
CA GLN A 463 40.40 -14.45 -30.03
C GLN A 463 41.90 -14.63 -29.77
N GLN A 464 42.40 -14.26 -28.57
CA GLN A 464 43.81 -14.48 -28.21
C GLN A 464 44.19 -15.96 -28.26
N ARG A 465 43.37 -16.87 -27.71
CA ARG A 465 43.62 -18.33 -27.79
C ARG A 465 43.52 -18.86 -29.22
N ALA A 466 42.52 -18.43 -29.99
CA ALA A 466 42.35 -18.81 -31.39
C ALA A 466 43.54 -18.37 -32.25
N GLN A 467 44.01 -17.13 -32.10
CA GLN A 467 45.18 -16.60 -32.79
C GLN A 467 46.47 -17.34 -32.38
N GLN A 468 46.62 -17.73 -31.11
CA GLN A 468 47.76 -18.56 -30.66
C GLN A 468 47.77 -19.94 -31.33
N VAL A 469 46.62 -20.62 -31.40
CA VAL A 469 46.49 -21.93 -32.08
C VAL A 469 46.74 -21.79 -33.58
N LEU A 470 46.12 -20.82 -34.25
CA LEU A 470 46.33 -20.55 -35.68
C LEU A 470 47.82 -20.26 -35.99
N CYS A 471 48.47 -19.42 -35.18
CA CYS A 471 49.90 -19.15 -35.30
C CYS A 471 50.79 -20.37 -35.01
N ALA A 472 50.32 -21.35 -34.23
CA ALA A 472 51.06 -22.58 -33.97
C ALA A 472 50.96 -23.56 -35.15
N ILE A 473 49.78 -23.69 -35.76
CA ILE A 473 49.55 -24.57 -36.91
C ILE A 473 50.31 -24.09 -38.14
N LEU A 474 50.22 -22.81 -38.50
CA LEU A 474 50.94 -22.25 -39.65
C LEU A 474 52.47 -22.41 -39.53
N LYS A 475 53.03 -22.33 -38.32
CA LYS A 475 54.46 -22.55 -38.03
C LYS A 475 54.90 -24.02 -38.07
N LEU A 476 53.96 -24.96 -38.07
CA LEU A 476 54.22 -26.38 -38.33
C LEU A 476 54.23 -26.66 -39.84
N GLU A 477 53.34 -26.03 -40.59
CA GLU A 477 53.25 -26.16 -42.06
C GLU A 477 54.49 -25.56 -42.76
N GLU A 478 54.98 -24.39 -42.32
CA GLU A 478 56.28 -23.84 -42.80
C GLU A 478 57.50 -24.75 -42.51
N ARG A 479 57.35 -25.76 -41.64
CA ARG A 479 58.41 -26.71 -41.25
C ARG A 479 58.23 -28.12 -41.82
N ALA A 480 57.30 -28.32 -42.75
CA ALA A 480 56.93 -29.63 -43.28
C ALA A 480 57.98 -30.29 -44.21
N GLY A 481 59.15 -30.63 -43.65
CA GLY A 481 60.10 -31.60 -44.21
C GLY A 481 59.92 -33.03 -43.68
N THR A 482 59.03 -33.22 -42.71
CA THR A 482 58.67 -34.50 -42.07
C THR A 482 57.24 -34.40 -41.50
N PRO A 483 56.47 -35.51 -41.44
CA PRO A 483 55.06 -35.48 -41.04
C PRO A 483 54.90 -35.23 -39.52
N PRO A 484 53.94 -34.41 -39.07
CA PRO A 484 53.79 -34.03 -37.67
C PRO A 484 52.90 -35.00 -36.87
N THR A 485 53.45 -35.59 -35.80
CA THR A 485 52.64 -36.28 -34.77
C THR A 485 52.25 -35.28 -33.66
N LEU A 486 51.06 -34.68 -33.76
CA LEU A 486 50.54 -33.74 -32.77
C LEU A 486 49.92 -34.47 -31.57
N THR A 487 50.75 -34.84 -30.59
CA THR A 487 50.31 -35.47 -29.31
C THR A 487 50.80 -34.72 -28.06
N ARG A 488 51.18 -33.44 -28.19
CA ARG A 488 51.63 -32.63 -27.04
C ARG A 488 51.33 -31.13 -27.19
N TRP A 489 50.10 -30.76 -26.84
CA TRP A 489 49.80 -29.48 -26.19
C TRP A 489 49.30 -29.81 -24.79
N ALA A 490 49.80 -29.07 -23.79
CA ALA A 490 49.37 -29.14 -22.41
C ALA A 490 49.92 -27.91 -21.66
N PRO A 491 49.08 -26.97 -21.18
CA PRO A 491 49.50 -26.06 -20.13
C PRO A 491 49.74 -26.87 -18.85
N GLY A 492 50.78 -26.52 -18.09
CA GLY A 492 51.33 -27.42 -17.08
C GLY A 492 50.47 -27.57 -15.82
N ASN A 493 50.06 -28.80 -15.53
CA ASN A 493 50.11 -29.35 -14.17
C ASN A 493 50.22 -30.88 -14.20
N THR A 494 50.84 -31.45 -13.16
CA THR A 494 51.24 -32.87 -13.14
C THR A 494 50.23 -33.73 -12.41
N GLU A 495 49.53 -34.63 -13.12
CA GLU A 495 49.19 -36.00 -12.68
C GLU A 495 48.50 -36.80 -13.80
N GLU A 496 48.87 -38.07 -13.99
CA GLU A 496 48.24 -38.97 -14.99
C GLU A 496 47.08 -39.78 -14.38
N PRO A 497 45.84 -39.63 -14.88
CA PRO A 497 44.82 -40.65 -14.70
C PRO A 497 45.03 -41.77 -15.73
N LYS A 498 45.31 -42.98 -15.25
CA LYS A 498 45.58 -44.14 -16.12
C LYS A 498 44.31 -44.69 -16.77
N ASN A 499 44.44 -45.01 -18.06
CA ASN A 499 43.69 -46.04 -18.78
C ASN A 499 42.15 -45.89 -18.84
N THR A 500 41.65 -45.31 -19.93
CA THR A 500 40.53 -45.91 -20.67
C THR A 500 40.69 -45.59 -22.16
N GLN A 501 41.06 -46.59 -22.98
CA GLN A 501 40.87 -46.50 -24.43
C GLN A 501 39.39 -46.78 -24.73
N ALA A 502 38.62 -45.74 -25.03
CA ALA A 502 37.27 -45.91 -25.58
C ALA A 502 37.36 -46.50 -27.00
N PRO A 503 36.58 -47.54 -27.35
CA PRO A 503 36.57 -48.09 -28.70
C PRO A 503 36.11 -47.05 -29.74
N CYS A 504 36.79 -47.01 -30.89
CA CYS A 504 36.40 -46.17 -32.02
C CYS A 504 35.18 -46.75 -32.75
N LEU A 505 34.16 -45.92 -33.01
CA LEU A 505 32.85 -46.37 -33.53
C LEU A 505 32.23 -45.49 -34.64
N THR A 506 32.96 -44.50 -35.19
CA THR A 506 32.47 -43.59 -36.25
C THR A 506 33.25 -43.52 -37.59
N PRO A 507 34.15 -44.46 -38.01
CA PRO A 507 34.86 -44.34 -39.30
C PRO A 507 34.01 -44.28 -40.58
N GLU A 508 32.75 -44.72 -40.54
CA GLU A 508 31.98 -45.02 -41.76
C GLU A 508 31.14 -43.83 -42.28
N TRP A 509 30.71 -42.90 -41.42
CA TRP A 509 29.82 -41.81 -41.81
C TRP A 509 30.49 -40.76 -42.73
N ASN A 510 31.80 -40.55 -42.58
CA ASN A 510 32.56 -39.52 -43.31
C ASN A 510 33.10 -40.00 -44.68
N ARG A 511 32.68 -41.18 -45.16
CA ARG A 511 33.16 -41.73 -46.43
C ARG A 511 32.29 -41.22 -47.59
N ILE A 512 32.87 -40.41 -48.47
CA ILE A 512 32.21 -39.81 -49.65
C ILE A 512 32.03 -40.83 -50.80
N SER A 513 31.63 -42.06 -50.48
CA SER A 513 31.48 -43.18 -51.43
C SER A 513 30.01 -43.59 -51.56
N HIS A 514 29.38 -43.25 -52.68
CA HIS A 514 27.95 -43.46 -52.96
C HIS A 514 27.47 -44.93 -53.05
N THR A 515 28.31 -45.92 -52.69
CA THR A 515 28.18 -47.30 -53.16
C THR A 515 27.76 -48.33 -52.11
N GLN A 516 27.56 -47.95 -50.83
CA GLN A 516 27.25 -48.95 -49.78
C GLN A 516 26.48 -48.46 -48.53
N THR A 517 26.10 -47.18 -48.43
CA THR A 517 25.37 -46.64 -47.27
C THR A 517 23.99 -46.08 -47.65
N VAL A 518 23.02 -46.14 -46.73
CA VAL A 518 21.64 -45.61 -46.91
C VAL A 518 21.59 -44.07 -46.95
N PHE A 519 22.63 -43.43 -46.42
CA PHE A 519 22.80 -41.99 -46.28
C PHE A 519 24.28 -41.61 -46.40
N TYR A 520 24.56 -40.32 -46.57
CA TYR A 520 25.92 -39.75 -46.59
C TYR A 520 25.91 -38.28 -46.14
N THR A 521 27.06 -37.76 -45.70
CA THR A 521 27.22 -36.32 -45.40
C THR A 521 27.39 -35.51 -46.70
N GLU A 522 26.63 -34.43 -46.86
CA GLU A 522 26.70 -33.58 -48.07
C GLU A 522 27.68 -32.39 -47.94
N GLN A 523 28.06 -32.03 -46.71
CA GLN A 523 29.07 -31.01 -46.42
C GLN A 523 30.24 -31.64 -45.67
N LYS A 524 31.47 -31.18 -45.98
CA LYS A 524 32.66 -31.46 -45.18
C LYS A 524 32.41 -30.95 -43.75
N CYS A 525 32.35 -31.84 -42.78
CA CYS A 525 32.27 -31.49 -41.35
C CYS A 525 33.59 -31.84 -40.67
N ILE A 526 33.90 -31.22 -39.54
CA ILE A 526 35.12 -31.50 -38.78
C ILE A 526 34.98 -32.83 -37.99
N PRO A 527 35.72 -33.90 -38.29
CA PRO A 527 35.68 -35.13 -37.51
C PRO A 527 36.38 -34.93 -36.16
N LEU A 528 35.73 -35.30 -35.05
CA LEU A 528 36.36 -35.25 -33.72
C LEU A 528 37.51 -36.26 -33.58
N GLN A 529 37.50 -37.34 -34.37
CA GLN A 529 38.43 -38.46 -34.28
C GLN A 529 39.84 -38.10 -34.82
N GLY A 530 40.58 -37.30 -34.06
CA GLY A 530 41.93 -36.83 -34.40
C GLY A 530 42.28 -35.44 -33.86
N LEU A 531 41.30 -34.73 -33.27
CA LEU A 531 41.51 -33.45 -32.61
C LEU A 531 41.90 -33.62 -31.14
N SER A 532 42.57 -32.61 -30.57
CA SER A 532 42.71 -32.51 -29.12
C SER A 532 41.43 -31.94 -28.49
N ARG A 533 41.21 -32.27 -27.21
CA ARG A 533 40.06 -31.75 -26.45
C ARG A 533 40.08 -30.22 -26.42
N ASP A 534 41.25 -29.62 -26.23
CA ASP A 534 41.51 -28.18 -26.24
C ASP A 534 41.06 -27.51 -27.56
N MET A 535 41.28 -28.16 -28.71
CA MET A 535 40.84 -27.66 -30.02
C MET A 535 39.33 -27.80 -30.22
N GLU A 536 38.73 -28.87 -29.69
CA GLU A 536 37.28 -29.03 -29.68
C GLU A 536 36.60 -28.00 -28.78
N GLU A 537 37.10 -27.81 -27.55
CA GLU A 537 36.66 -26.76 -26.60
C GLU A 537 36.74 -25.37 -27.25
N LEU A 538 37.86 -25.04 -27.88
CA LEU A 538 38.05 -23.74 -28.52
C LEU A 538 37.09 -23.53 -29.70
N LEU A 539 36.81 -24.56 -30.51
CA LEU A 539 35.82 -24.49 -31.59
C LEU A 539 34.39 -24.38 -31.05
N VAL A 540 34.02 -25.17 -30.03
CA VAL A 540 32.70 -25.11 -29.37
C VAL A 540 32.46 -23.73 -28.77
N GLU A 541 33.43 -23.20 -28.04
CA GLU A 541 33.32 -21.88 -27.42
C GLU A 541 33.20 -20.77 -28.47
N GLY A 542 33.95 -20.84 -29.57
CA GLY A 542 33.88 -19.89 -30.68
C GLY A 542 32.54 -19.89 -31.39
N LEU A 543 31.94 -21.08 -31.59
CA LEU A 543 30.58 -21.23 -32.12
C LEU A 543 29.49 -20.79 -31.12
N LEU A 544 29.82 -20.64 -29.84
CA LEU A 544 28.91 -20.17 -28.78
C LEU A 544 29.07 -18.69 -28.42
N LEU A 545 30.03 -17.97 -29.03
CA LEU A 545 30.12 -16.52 -28.87
C LEU A 545 28.83 -15.83 -29.34
N GLN A 546 28.42 -14.80 -28.60
CA GLN A 546 27.23 -13.98 -28.87
C GLN A 546 27.47 -12.96 -29.99
N VAL A 547 28.72 -12.78 -30.42
CA VAL A 547 29.18 -11.86 -31.46
C VAL A 547 29.85 -12.59 -32.62
N SER A 548 29.94 -11.95 -33.79
CA SER A 548 30.68 -12.46 -34.94
C SER A 548 32.12 -11.91 -34.97
N VAL A 549 33.09 -12.82 -35.03
CA VAL A 549 34.52 -12.52 -35.22
C VAL A 549 35.13 -13.42 -36.30
N PRO A 550 36.04 -12.91 -37.15
CA PRO A 550 36.54 -13.65 -38.31
C PRO A 550 37.37 -14.89 -37.93
N GLU A 551 38.02 -14.89 -36.76
CA GLU A 551 38.87 -16.01 -36.33
C GLU A 551 38.09 -17.31 -36.11
N VAL A 552 36.77 -17.27 -35.89
CA VAL A 552 35.93 -18.50 -35.85
C VAL A 552 35.94 -19.19 -37.21
N HIS A 553 35.84 -18.43 -38.30
CA HIS A 553 35.93 -18.97 -39.66
C HIS A 553 37.35 -19.44 -39.99
N SER A 554 38.38 -18.67 -39.62
CA SER A 554 39.78 -19.06 -39.83
C SER A 554 40.14 -20.35 -39.08
N LEU A 555 39.72 -20.48 -37.81
CA LEU A 555 39.90 -21.70 -37.03
C LEU A 555 39.14 -22.87 -37.64
N TYR A 556 37.90 -22.65 -38.08
CA TYR A 556 37.10 -23.68 -38.75
C TYR A 556 37.80 -24.22 -40.01
N GLN A 557 38.23 -23.33 -40.91
CA GLN A 557 38.90 -23.73 -42.16
C GLN A 557 40.20 -24.51 -41.90
N VAL A 558 41.07 -24.01 -41.02
CA VAL A 558 42.36 -24.68 -40.72
C VAL A 558 42.14 -26.06 -40.09
N LEU A 559 41.20 -26.21 -39.15
CA LEU A 559 40.88 -27.51 -38.55
C LEU A 559 40.20 -28.47 -39.56
N LEU A 560 39.40 -27.94 -40.48
CA LEU A 560 38.74 -28.71 -41.54
C LEU A 560 39.77 -29.30 -42.51
N ASP A 561 40.68 -28.48 -43.04
CA ASP A 561 41.72 -28.93 -43.98
C ASP A 561 42.72 -29.88 -43.31
N GLN A 562 43.16 -29.58 -42.08
CA GLN A 562 44.05 -30.46 -41.31
C GLN A 562 43.44 -31.86 -41.11
N ALA A 563 42.14 -31.94 -40.82
CA ALA A 563 41.45 -33.21 -40.64
C ALA A 563 41.31 -34.01 -41.95
N HIS A 564 41.06 -33.35 -43.09
CA HIS A 564 40.98 -34.00 -44.39
C HIS A 564 42.35 -34.49 -44.89
N ASN A 565 43.43 -33.76 -44.58
CA ASN A 565 44.79 -34.18 -44.86
C ASN A 565 45.16 -35.45 -44.05
N GLN A 566 44.86 -35.48 -42.74
CA GLN A 566 45.08 -36.68 -41.92
C GLN A 566 44.29 -37.91 -42.39
N LEU A 567 43.07 -37.73 -42.91
CA LEU A 567 42.29 -38.84 -43.48
C LEU A 567 42.90 -39.35 -44.80
N SER A 568 43.47 -38.45 -45.61
CA SER A 568 44.13 -38.78 -46.87
C SER A 568 45.41 -39.60 -46.64
N ASP A 569 46.28 -39.18 -45.71
CA ASP A 569 47.50 -39.92 -45.37
C ASP A 569 47.20 -41.34 -44.84
N ARG A 570 46.12 -41.53 -44.06
CA ARG A 570 45.71 -42.85 -43.55
C ARG A 570 45.18 -43.79 -44.63
N LEU A 571 44.63 -43.27 -45.73
CA LEU A 571 44.21 -44.08 -46.87
C LEU A 571 45.39 -44.53 -47.74
N MET A 572 46.46 -43.74 -47.78
CA MET A 572 47.66 -44.01 -48.58
C MET A 572 48.73 -44.87 -47.89
N SER A 573 48.47 -45.34 -46.65
CA SER A 573 49.49 -45.98 -45.78
C SER A 573 49.16 -47.40 -45.32
N GLN A 574 48.24 -48.11 -46.00
CA GLN A 574 48.07 -49.56 -45.79
C GLN A 574 49.11 -50.37 -46.59
N PRO A 575 49.86 -51.30 -45.96
CA PRO A 575 50.82 -52.15 -46.67
C PRO A 575 50.14 -53.38 -47.29
N GLU A 576 50.44 -53.66 -48.55
CA GLU A 576 50.08 -54.94 -49.18
C GLU A 576 50.89 -56.09 -48.57
N GLN A 577 50.24 -57.18 -48.19
CA GLN A 577 50.89 -58.47 -47.90
C GLN A 577 50.10 -59.61 -48.55
N THR A 578 50.73 -60.30 -49.49
CA THR A 578 50.22 -61.50 -50.16
C THR A 578 50.56 -62.78 -49.38
N ASP A 579 49.67 -63.78 -49.44
CA ASP A 579 49.71 -65.02 -48.66
C ASP A 579 51.00 -65.86 -48.72
N CYS A 580 51.23 -66.62 -47.63
CA CYS A 580 51.65 -68.03 -47.73
C CYS A 580 51.43 -68.83 -46.42
N GLN A 581 50.36 -69.66 -46.38
CA GLN A 581 50.32 -71.10 -46.03
C GLN A 581 51.29 -71.67 -44.93
N THR A 582 50.92 -72.58 -44.01
CA THR A 582 49.75 -73.52 -43.88
C THR A 582 49.72 -74.22 -42.49
N HIS A 583 48.69 -75.08 -42.27
CA HIS A 583 48.59 -76.18 -41.28
C HIS A 583 48.24 -75.83 -39.81
N ALA A 584 47.40 -76.60 -39.08
CA ALA A 584 46.70 -77.86 -39.41
C ALA A 584 45.43 -78.15 -38.57
N GLN A 585 44.39 -78.70 -39.24
CA GLN A 585 43.39 -79.71 -38.76
C GLN A 585 42.46 -79.32 -37.56
N PHE A 586 41.31 -79.97 -37.29
CA PHE A 586 40.58 -81.12 -37.87
C PHE A 586 39.21 -80.65 -38.44
N SER A 587 38.71 -81.17 -39.58
CA SER A 587 37.74 -82.30 -39.70
C SER A 587 36.42 -82.09 -38.94
N SER A 588 35.20 -82.34 -39.45
CA SER A 588 34.62 -82.77 -40.75
C SER A 588 33.06 -82.69 -40.59
N GLN A 589 32.15 -82.87 -41.55
CA GLN A 589 32.16 -83.58 -42.83
C GLN A 589 31.04 -83.08 -43.78
N GLU A 590 31.20 -83.41 -45.07
CA GLU A 590 30.24 -83.51 -46.21
C GLU A 590 28.71 -83.57 -45.86
N ASN A 591 27.72 -83.11 -46.65
CA ASN A 591 27.61 -82.58 -48.03
C ASN A 591 26.19 -81.89 -48.18
N SER A 592 25.64 -81.32 -49.26
CA SER A 592 25.89 -81.20 -50.72
C SER A 592 25.29 -79.90 -51.32
N LEU A 593 25.60 -79.59 -52.58
CA LEU A 593 24.90 -78.66 -53.51
C LEU A 593 23.85 -79.42 -54.40
N PRO A 594 23.01 -78.83 -55.30
CA PRO A 594 23.12 -77.50 -55.93
C PRO A 594 21.81 -76.70 -56.29
N SER A 595 21.98 -75.39 -56.56
CA SER A 595 21.32 -74.56 -57.63
C SER A 595 19.78 -74.40 -57.75
N PRO A 596 19.27 -73.48 -58.61
CA PRO A 596 18.01 -72.76 -58.35
C PRO A 596 16.88 -72.99 -59.39
N LEU A 597 15.70 -72.34 -59.18
CA LEU A 597 14.98 -71.44 -60.12
C LEU A 597 13.55 -71.07 -59.63
N ASP A 598 13.23 -69.79 -59.71
CA ASP A 598 11.96 -69.09 -60.08
C ASP A 598 10.55 -69.35 -59.46
N VAL A 599 9.77 -68.25 -59.56
CA VAL A 599 8.29 -68.07 -59.53
C VAL A 599 7.57 -67.87 -58.18
N GLU A 600 6.64 -66.90 -58.22
CA GLU A 600 5.80 -66.31 -57.18
C GLU A 600 4.61 -67.20 -56.76
N ALA A 601 4.09 -67.03 -55.52
CA ALA A 601 2.64 -66.93 -55.22
C ALA A 601 2.33 -66.64 -53.72
N ILE A 602 1.18 -65.99 -53.48
CA ILE A 602 0.58 -65.66 -52.16
C ILE A 602 -0.45 -66.80 -51.81
N VAL A 603 -0.77 -67.24 -50.56
CA VAL A 603 -1.58 -66.60 -49.48
C VAL A 603 -1.70 -67.50 -48.20
N SER A 604 -1.48 -66.95 -46.99
CA SER A 604 -1.99 -67.33 -45.62
C SER A 604 -1.72 -68.73 -44.98
N GLU A 605 -1.86 -68.98 -43.65
CA GLU A 605 -2.43 -68.22 -42.49
C GLU A 605 -1.44 -68.16 -41.26
N LYS A 606 -1.52 -68.81 -40.06
CA LYS A 606 -2.54 -69.63 -39.34
C LYS A 606 -2.51 -69.55 -37.77
N LYS A 607 -2.49 -68.33 -37.21
CA LYS A 607 -3.02 -67.92 -35.86
C LYS A 607 -2.29 -68.16 -34.52
N SER A 608 -2.24 -67.06 -33.74
CA SER A 608 -2.77 -66.88 -32.35
C SER A 608 -2.79 -65.36 -32.00
N LYS A 609 -3.32 -64.76 -30.90
CA LYS A 609 -4.44 -64.86 -29.90
C LYS A 609 -4.23 -63.62 -28.97
N ARG A 610 -5.14 -62.80 -28.41
CA ARG A 610 -6.58 -62.39 -28.44
C ARG A 610 -6.63 -60.97 -27.80
N HIS A 611 -7.50 -59.97 -28.03
CA HIS A 611 -8.82 -59.78 -28.67
C HIS A 611 -10.07 -60.13 -27.81
N ILE A 612 -11.06 -59.26 -27.52
CA ILE A 612 -11.20 -57.77 -27.52
C ILE A 612 -12.57 -57.37 -26.84
N GLU A 613 -12.77 -56.10 -26.38
CA GLU A 613 -14.04 -55.34 -26.07
C GLU A 613 -15.20 -56.01 -25.24
N ARG A 614 -16.27 -55.37 -24.73
CA ARG A 614 -17.02 -54.12 -25.08
C ARG A 614 -17.88 -53.55 -23.91
N ASP A 615 -18.46 -52.37 -24.12
CA ASP A 615 -19.27 -51.47 -23.25
C ASP A 615 -20.62 -51.92 -22.65
N SER A 616 -20.99 -51.21 -21.57
CA SER A 616 -22.33 -50.68 -21.17
C SER A 616 -23.53 -51.59 -20.83
N LEU A 617 -24.12 -51.39 -19.63
CA LEU A 617 -25.43 -50.71 -19.41
C LEU A 617 -25.86 -50.67 -17.90
N ASN A 618 -26.89 -49.87 -17.57
CA ASN A 618 -27.32 -49.48 -16.20
C ASN A 618 -28.38 -50.39 -15.53
N THR A 619 -28.52 -50.28 -14.20
CA THR A 619 -29.79 -50.42 -13.44
C THR A 619 -29.79 -49.60 -12.14
N ASP A 620 -30.94 -49.01 -11.78
CA ASP A 620 -31.16 -48.18 -10.56
C ASP A 620 -31.43 -49.00 -9.28
N PHE A 621 -31.31 -48.37 -8.10
CA PHE A 621 -32.32 -48.50 -7.03
C PHE A 621 -32.39 -47.27 -6.08
N ARG A 622 -33.54 -47.10 -5.43
CA ARG A 622 -34.09 -45.84 -4.86
C ARG A 622 -33.86 -45.64 -3.34
N GLY A 623 -33.61 -44.38 -2.93
CA GLY A 623 -33.74 -43.87 -1.55
C GLY A 623 -33.97 -42.34 -1.53
N SER A 624 -34.58 -41.75 -0.48
CA SER A 624 -34.96 -40.32 -0.50
C SER A 624 -35.15 -39.70 0.90
N GLU A 625 -34.91 -38.38 1.01
CA GLU A 625 -35.50 -37.44 1.99
C GLU A 625 -35.39 -35.99 1.40
N LYS A 626 -36.05 -34.98 1.99
CA LYS A 626 -36.31 -33.66 1.32
C LYS A 626 -35.92 -32.42 2.13
N LYS A 627 -35.60 -31.30 1.46
CA LYS A 627 -36.00 -29.92 1.84
C LYS A 627 -35.85 -28.90 0.69
N HIS A 628 -36.50 -27.74 0.84
CA HIS A 628 -36.66 -26.69 -0.18
C HIS A 628 -35.66 -25.51 0.02
N PRO A 629 -35.53 -24.57 -0.94
CA PRO A 629 -34.30 -23.77 -1.14
C PRO A 629 -34.26 -22.42 -0.41
N LEU A 630 -33.05 -21.83 -0.36
CA LEU A 630 -32.80 -20.44 0.03
C LEU A 630 -32.20 -19.63 -1.13
N LYS A 631 -33.07 -19.06 -1.96
CA LYS A 631 -32.68 -18.18 -3.07
C LYS A 631 -32.29 -16.79 -2.54
N ARG A 632 -30.99 -16.45 -2.57
CA ARG A 632 -30.48 -15.08 -2.34
C ARG A 632 -29.79 -14.59 -3.63
N GLN A 633 -30.52 -13.92 -4.51
CA GLN A 633 -30.53 -12.46 -4.65
C GLN A 633 -29.23 -11.89 -5.24
N LYS A 634 -29.30 -11.65 -6.56
CA LYS A 634 -28.30 -11.02 -7.42
C LYS A 634 -27.87 -9.64 -6.86
N LEU A 635 -26.56 -9.39 -6.80
CA LEU A 635 -25.97 -8.15 -6.30
C LEU A 635 -25.07 -7.50 -7.37
N ASN A 636 -25.66 -6.77 -8.32
CA ASN A 636 -24.94 -5.67 -8.97
C ASN A 636 -24.74 -4.58 -7.92
N LYS A 637 -23.53 -4.44 -7.35
CA LYS A 637 -23.30 -3.44 -6.30
C LYS A 637 -21.89 -2.85 -6.29
N LYS A 638 -21.79 -1.64 -6.87
CA LYS A 638 -20.76 -0.64 -6.51
C LYS A 638 -20.77 -0.49 -4.98
N HIS A 639 -19.65 -0.75 -4.29
CA HIS A 639 -19.67 -0.81 -2.82
C HIS A 639 -18.49 -0.12 -2.11
N THR A 640 -18.58 1.20 -1.95
CA THR A 640 -17.97 1.86 -0.78
C THR A 640 -18.60 1.34 0.51
N HIS A 641 -17.82 1.11 1.57
CA HIS A 641 -18.34 0.55 2.83
C HIS A 641 -18.18 1.46 4.05
N ARG A 642 -19.20 1.43 4.92
CA ARG A 642 -19.11 1.79 6.35
C ARG A 642 -19.65 0.64 7.21
N ARG A 643 -19.26 0.66 8.48
CA ARG A 643 -19.33 -0.41 9.49
C ARG A 643 -20.68 -0.47 10.24
N PRO A 644 -21.03 -1.62 10.83
CA PRO A 644 -21.39 -1.63 12.27
C PRO A 644 -20.71 -2.77 13.08
N ALA A 645 -20.94 -2.80 14.40
CA ALA A 645 -20.33 -3.73 15.38
C ALA A 645 -21.25 -4.95 15.68
N SER A 646 -20.88 -6.00 16.44
CA SER A 646 -20.48 -5.96 17.86
C SER A 646 -19.82 -7.25 18.42
N THR A 647 -18.88 -7.04 19.37
CA THR A 647 -18.58 -7.84 20.59
C THR A 647 -18.39 -9.37 20.57
N SER A 648 -17.14 -9.80 20.82
CA SER A 648 -16.77 -10.74 21.91
C SER A 648 -15.29 -10.49 22.34
N SER A 649 -14.70 -11.29 23.25
CA SER A 649 -13.67 -10.79 24.20
C SER A 649 -12.29 -11.48 24.21
N SER A 650 -11.22 -10.67 24.13
CA SER A 650 -9.94 -10.73 24.90
C SER A 650 -9.01 -11.98 24.84
N PRO A 651 -7.69 -11.84 25.17
CA PRO A 651 -6.77 -10.73 24.85
C PRO A 651 -5.32 -11.18 24.48
N ARG A 652 -4.45 -10.21 24.15
CA ARG A 652 -2.96 -10.29 24.03
C ARG A 652 -2.36 -10.96 22.78
N SER A 653 -1.68 -10.16 21.97
CA SER A 653 -0.20 -10.17 21.88
C SER A 653 0.31 -8.84 21.34
N ASP A 654 1.62 -8.60 21.45
CA ASP A 654 2.31 -7.37 21.04
C ASP A 654 2.74 -7.46 19.55
N GLY A 655 2.91 -6.33 18.88
CA GLY A 655 3.29 -6.28 17.45
C GLY A 655 2.87 -5.00 16.74
N SER A 656 3.83 -4.12 16.47
CA SER A 656 3.62 -2.89 15.69
C SER A 656 3.43 -3.18 14.20
N GLN A 657 2.37 -2.65 13.58
CA GLN A 657 2.24 -2.58 12.11
C GLN A 657 1.70 -1.22 11.67
N SER A 658 2.21 -0.74 10.53
CA SER A 658 1.87 0.53 9.90
C SER A 658 0.56 0.45 9.11
N GLU A 659 -0.32 1.44 9.26
CA GLU A 659 -1.52 1.60 8.43
C GLU A 659 -1.14 2.07 7.01
N ASN A 660 -0.69 1.14 6.16
CA ASN A 660 -0.71 1.35 4.72
C ASN A 660 -2.08 0.92 4.19
N SER A 661 -2.92 1.87 3.78
CA SER A 661 -4.21 1.58 3.16
C SER A 661 -4.02 1.07 1.74
N GLY A 662 -3.76 -0.23 1.61
CA GLY A 662 -3.75 -0.93 0.34
C GLY A 662 -5.14 -0.85 -0.30
N ASP A 663 -5.21 -0.26 -1.49
CA ASP A 663 -6.37 -0.40 -2.37
C ASP A 663 -6.26 -1.79 -3.03
N GLU A 664 -6.74 -2.82 -2.31
CA GLU A 664 -6.73 -4.21 -2.81
C GLU A 664 -7.66 -4.33 -4.01
N THR A 665 -7.12 -4.02 -5.18
CA THR A 665 -7.73 -4.31 -6.47
C THR A 665 -7.86 -5.82 -6.59
N ASP A 666 -9.09 -6.34 -6.57
CA ASP A 666 -9.36 -7.79 -6.64
C ASP A 666 -8.64 -8.42 -7.84
N VAL A 667 -7.56 -9.17 -7.60
CA VAL A 667 -6.76 -9.79 -8.67
C VAL A 667 -7.34 -11.16 -9.01
N CYS A 668 -8.01 -11.27 -10.16
CA CYS A 668 -8.54 -12.54 -10.67
C CYS A 668 -7.42 -13.62 -10.78
N PRO A 669 -7.45 -14.72 -9.99
CA PRO A 669 -6.36 -15.71 -9.95
C PRO A 669 -6.29 -16.67 -11.15
N ALA A 670 -6.84 -16.30 -12.30
CA ALA A 670 -6.81 -17.12 -13.51
C ALA A 670 -5.42 -17.10 -14.15
N GLU A 671 -4.86 -18.28 -14.46
CA GLU A 671 -3.53 -18.45 -15.09
C GLU A 671 -3.42 -17.82 -16.49
N ARG A 672 -4.55 -17.38 -17.06
CA ARG A 672 -4.65 -16.58 -18.30
C ARG A 672 -5.67 -15.46 -18.14
N CYS A 673 -5.52 -14.65 -17.08
CA CYS A 673 -6.34 -13.45 -16.89
C CYS A 673 -6.22 -12.51 -18.10
N GLN A 674 -7.36 -12.08 -18.65
CA GLN A 674 -7.44 -11.21 -19.83
C GLN A 674 -7.60 -9.72 -19.49
N LEU A 675 -7.59 -9.36 -18.20
CA LEU A 675 -7.71 -7.98 -17.69
C LEU A 675 -8.81 -7.15 -18.42
N PRO A 676 -10.10 -7.56 -18.34
CA PRO A 676 -11.19 -6.91 -19.06
C PRO A 676 -11.42 -5.48 -18.56
N GLU A 677 -11.05 -4.48 -19.37
CA GLU A 677 -11.26 -3.06 -19.06
C GLU A 677 -12.71 -2.62 -19.35
N GLY A 678 -13.41 -2.11 -18.34
CA GLY A 678 -14.76 -1.53 -18.50
C GLY A 678 -15.53 -1.38 -17.18
N ASP A 679 -16.59 -0.56 -17.20
CA ASP A 679 -17.41 -0.22 -16.01
C ASP A 679 -18.19 -1.40 -15.39
N GLU A 680 -18.37 -2.51 -16.11
CA GLU A 680 -19.16 -3.69 -15.68
C GLU A 680 -18.42 -5.01 -15.95
N VAL A 681 -17.38 -5.28 -15.17
CA VAL A 681 -16.69 -6.58 -15.17
C VAL A 681 -17.53 -7.65 -14.45
N ASN A 682 -17.79 -8.77 -15.12
CA ASN A 682 -18.58 -9.87 -14.59
C ASN A 682 -17.72 -10.92 -13.88
N TRP A 683 -18.07 -11.22 -12.62
CA TRP A 683 -17.34 -12.11 -11.73
C TRP A 683 -18.12 -13.40 -11.41
N VAL A 684 -17.40 -14.46 -11.03
CA VAL A 684 -17.92 -15.72 -10.50
C VAL A 684 -17.01 -16.19 -9.35
N GLN A 685 -17.60 -16.66 -8.26
CA GLN A 685 -16.84 -17.23 -7.14
C GLN A 685 -16.62 -18.74 -7.39
N CYS A 686 -15.49 -19.27 -6.96
CA CYS A 686 -15.28 -20.72 -6.93
C CYS A 686 -15.92 -21.33 -5.66
N ASP A 687 -16.95 -22.16 -5.85
CA ASP A 687 -17.67 -22.90 -4.81
C ASP A 687 -16.86 -24.07 -4.21
N GLY A 688 -15.76 -24.44 -4.88
CA GLY A 688 -14.72 -25.30 -4.32
C GLY A 688 -13.93 -24.64 -3.18
N SER A 689 -13.07 -25.42 -2.51
CA SER A 689 -12.38 -25.06 -1.26
C SER A 689 -11.64 -23.71 -1.21
N CYS A 690 -11.24 -23.13 -2.35
CA CYS A 690 -10.46 -21.90 -2.39
C CYS A 690 -11.28 -20.60 -2.20
N ASN A 691 -12.61 -20.61 -2.41
CA ASN A 691 -13.50 -19.44 -2.31
C ASN A 691 -13.09 -18.21 -3.15
N GLN A 692 -12.17 -18.35 -4.11
CA GLN A 692 -11.61 -17.23 -4.89
C GLN A 692 -12.58 -16.69 -5.94
N TRP A 693 -12.47 -15.41 -6.25
CA TRP A 693 -13.25 -14.75 -7.30
C TRP A 693 -12.49 -14.71 -8.62
N PHE A 694 -13.18 -15.01 -9.72
CA PHE A 694 -12.63 -15.01 -11.07
C PHE A 694 -13.50 -14.18 -12.02
N HIS A 695 -12.89 -13.47 -12.97
CA HIS A 695 -13.63 -12.90 -14.10
C HIS A 695 -14.23 -14.03 -14.93
N GLN A 696 -15.54 -13.99 -15.20
CA GLN A 696 -16.25 -15.04 -15.96
C GLN A 696 -15.56 -15.35 -17.30
N VAL A 697 -15.12 -14.30 -18.02
CA VAL A 697 -14.40 -14.41 -19.30
C VAL A 697 -13.02 -15.09 -19.18
N CYS A 698 -12.33 -14.96 -18.05
CA CYS A 698 -11.00 -15.54 -17.85
C CYS A 698 -11.04 -17.04 -17.53
N VAL A 699 -12.22 -17.55 -17.15
CA VAL A 699 -12.45 -18.98 -16.85
C VAL A 699 -13.41 -19.65 -17.84
N GLY A 700 -13.81 -18.95 -18.91
CA GLY A 700 -14.68 -19.48 -19.97
C GLY A 700 -16.14 -19.70 -19.56
N VAL A 701 -16.56 -19.17 -18.42
CA VAL A 701 -17.92 -19.30 -17.87
C VAL A 701 -18.81 -18.20 -18.46
N THR A 702 -20.03 -18.54 -18.86
CA THR A 702 -21.03 -17.52 -19.27
C THR A 702 -21.87 -17.09 -18.06
N ALA A 703 -22.40 -15.86 -18.09
CA ALA A 703 -23.34 -15.40 -17.07
C ALA A 703 -24.58 -16.30 -16.94
N GLU A 704 -24.99 -16.95 -18.04
CA GLU A 704 -26.07 -17.94 -18.05
C GLU A 704 -25.70 -19.27 -17.40
N THR A 705 -24.42 -19.63 -17.38
CA THR A 705 -23.90 -20.82 -16.69
C THR A 705 -23.78 -20.53 -15.20
N ALA A 706 -23.16 -19.39 -14.83
CA ALA A 706 -22.98 -18.95 -13.44
C ALA A 706 -24.29 -18.65 -12.68
N GLU A 707 -25.44 -18.52 -13.36
CA GLU A 707 -26.76 -18.44 -12.73
C GLU A 707 -27.46 -19.80 -12.51
N LYS A 708 -26.88 -20.91 -13.01
CA LYS A 708 -27.53 -22.23 -13.08
C LYS A 708 -26.70 -23.39 -12.51
N GLU A 709 -25.37 -23.26 -12.54
CA GLU A 709 -24.40 -24.32 -12.23
C GLU A 709 -23.31 -23.77 -11.30
N ASP A 710 -22.94 -24.54 -10.27
CA ASP A 710 -21.90 -24.18 -9.29
C ASP A 710 -20.52 -24.19 -9.98
N TYR A 711 -19.67 -23.18 -9.72
CA TYR A 711 -18.38 -23.05 -10.40
C TYR A 711 -17.23 -23.61 -9.56
N ILE A 712 -16.51 -24.60 -10.10
CA ILE A 712 -15.30 -25.15 -9.48
C ILE A 712 -14.09 -24.82 -10.36
N CYS A 713 -13.11 -24.11 -9.80
CA CYS A 713 -11.89 -23.76 -10.54
C CYS A 713 -10.97 -24.97 -10.75
N VAL A 714 -10.11 -24.92 -11.77
CA VAL A 714 -9.24 -26.04 -12.20
C VAL A 714 -8.42 -26.63 -11.05
N ARG A 715 -7.97 -25.79 -10.10
CA ARG A 715 -7.19 -26.24 -8.93
C ARG A 715 -8.03 -27.00 -7.92
N CYS A 716 -9.29 -26.60 -7.71
CA CYS A 716 -10.24 -27.34 -6.87
C CYS A 716 -10.71 -28.63 -7.59
N SER A 717 -11.01 -28.60 -8.89
CA SER A 717 -11.48 -29.80 -9.61
C SER A 717 -10.43 -30.91 -9.74
N ILE A 718 -9.14 -30.61 -9.58
CA ILE A 718 -8.05 -31.59 -9.48
C ILE A 718 -7.92 -32.15 -8.04
N SER A 719 -8.52 -31.50 -7.04
CA SER A 719 -8.44 -31.88 -5.62
C SER A 719 -9.53 -32.86 -5.16
N ASP A 720 -10.57 -33.09 -5.97
CA ASP A 720 -11.73 -33.95 -5.67
C ASP A 720 -11.69 -35.31 -6.40
N VAL A 721 -10.48 -35.82 -6.73
CA VAL A 721 -10.24 -37.08 -7.46
C VAL A 721 -9.24 -37.99 -6.73
#